data_AF-A0A1A9WYN5-F1
#
_entry.id   AF-A0A1A9WYN5-F1
#
_cell.length_a   1.000
_cell.length_b   1.000
_cell.length_c   1.000
_cell.angle_alpha   90.00
_cell.angle_beta   90.00
_cell.angle_gamma   90.00
#
_symmetry.space_group_name_H-M   'P 1'
#
loop_
_entity.id
_entity.type
_entity.pdbx_description
1 polymer ?
#
loop_
_entity_poly.entity_id
_entity_poly.type
_entity_poly.pdbx_seq_one_letter_code
_entity_poly.pdbx_strand_id
1 'polypeptide(L)'
;MLLVSLILFSASFILFIGLYARMLYNHLRKVKVIKATSNGSECVVKEYKQAPGPLPWPIIGNLGLLLRFKVPFEAFTELSKELGDIYSLTIGSTRCIVVNNLDIMKEVLNQNGKFFGGRPDFLRYHKLFGGDRNNSLALCDWSPLQEKRRNLARRHCSPREPTSYFEKMSDVGCFEINEFMIKLRDEINNGDELEIKPILQQTCANMFSHYMCSVRFDYNDKDFQKVVEYFDEIFWEINQGCVHDFFPSLAPFYRKHTTTIVNWSTSIRNFILERIMPERDLNVDSEEPEGDFTDAILKSLNENEDVTRDTILFMLEDFIGGHSAVGNLVLMALGHVAKNPLIGEKIQEEADYIYKTDNRKINLYDMGRMPYTMATIYEVLRYSSSPIVPHVATEDVAISGYGVTKGTVVFINNYILNTSSELWENPEIFDPERFLEKASQKSTAKTYSIRRNSEGSDSGVEVEKSGKSLSTNLIQKQQKAEKIDKGIEGPRLKANIPHFIPFSVGKRTCIGQNLLRRFAFILLANILQQYKKIYDGYNLDITVGRKSNALAKREAINRIRKLRKIGAKELPPPYPNGWYSILESSDLKVEEVKSIFALGEHLVVYRTREKKIYALDAYCPHMGANLGVGGRIVDDQIECPFHQWRFRGSDGKCINIPYAAGVCQGTKVRTWIVREVNDNIFLWYHANSEEKPWCLPSIKEIENNEFVFHGRNEFFVNCHIQEIPENGADLAHFKAVHESSLLAGGINSGSSRFKNAGNHHWQAEWKPFDSPQKHLAKVTLKHSIALTSKLHMFEMDVTGEQIGPAYVQLHMKSSRFGRIKVLQTITPIEPLVQKVVHRFYSQRILAPITKLVFLGESIMFERDMVIWNHKAFRKQPQLVKEDSAIKLFRNWYLQFYSENSKTFREASENLDW
;
A
#
# COMPACT_ATOMS: atom_id res chain seq x y z
N MET A 1 27.92 -14.96 49.87
CA MET A 1 27.03 -14.78 48.69
C MET A 1 26.15 -13.54 48.79
N LEU A 2 25.35 -13.34 49.84
CA LEU A 2 24.48 -12.17 50.01
C LEU A 2 25.21 -10.82 49.92
N LEU A 3 26.37 -10.67 50.59
CA LEU A 3 27.16 -9.45 50.54
C LEU A 3 27.67 -9.13 49.12
N VAL A 4 28.14 -10.15 48.38
CA VAL A 4 28.61 -10.01 46.99
C VAL A 4 27.45 -9.62 46.07
N SER A 5 26.27 -10.24 46.25
CA SER A 5 25.07 -9.90 45.48
C SER A 5 24.60 -8.47 45.76
N LEU A 6 24.68 -8.01 47.02
CA LEU A 6 24.31 -6.65 47.42
C LEU A 6 25.29 -5.60 46.84
N ILE A 7 26.60 -5.91 46.86
CA ILE A 7 27.63 -5.06 46.26
C ILE A 7 27.44 -4.96 44.74
N LEU A 8 27.20 -6.09 44.06
CA LEU A 8 26.95 -6.11 42.62
C LEU A 8 25.67 -5.33 42.27
N PHE A 9 24.58 -5.53 43.01
CA PHE A 9 23.35 -4.78 42.81
C PHE A 9 23.55 -3.28 43.02
N SER A 10 24.25 -2.88 44.09
CA SER A 10 24.54 -1.47 44.38
C SER A 10 25.43 -0.83 43.31
N ALA A 11 26.45 -1.54 42.84
CA ALA A 11 27.32 -1.09 41.75
C ALA A 11 26.56 -0.95 40.43
N SER A 12 25.71 -1.93 40.09
CA SER A 12 24.84 -1.86 38.90
C SER A 12 23.82 -0.72 38.99
N PHE A 13 23.26 -0.47 40.18
CA PHE A 13 22.30 0.60 40.40
C PHE A 13 22.94 1.99 40.30
N ILE A 14 24.14 2.18 40.87
CA ILE A 14 24.92 3.43 40.73
C ILE A 14 25.29 3.65 39.27
N LEU A 15 25.76 2.61 38.58
CA LEU A 15 26.05 2.68 37.14
C LEU A 15 24.82 3.06 36.34
N PHE A 16 23.66 2.46 36.63
CA PHE A 16 22.38 2.77 35.99
C PHE A 16 21.98 4.25 36.19
N ILE A 17 22.07 4.76 37.42
CA ILE A 17 21.80 6.18 37.72
C ILE A 17 22.78 7.07 36.97
N GLY A 18 24.07 6.75 36.97
CA GLY A 18 25.10 7.52 36.27
C GLY A 18 24.87 7.56 34.75
N LEU A 19 24.51 6.43 34.14
CA LEU A 19 24.16 6.35 32.72
C LEU A 19 22.90 7.16 32.40
N TYR A 20 21.88 7.08 33.25
CA TYR A 20 20.65 7.86 33.08
C TYR A 20 20.89 9.37 33.24
N ALA A 21 21.65 9.78 34.25
CA ALA A 21 22.05 11.16 34.47
C ALA A 21 22.87 11.71 33.29
N ARG A 22 23.80 10.91 32.74
CA ARG A 22 24.55 11.26 31.52
C ARG A 22 23.62 11.44 30.32
N MET A 23 22.62 10.57 30.16
CA MET A 23 21.63 10.68 29.09
C MET A 23 20.79 11.96 29.24
N LEU A 24 20.29 12.26 30.45
CA LEU A 24 19.55 13.48 30.73
C LEU A 24 20.40 14.74 30.53
N TYR A 25 21.65 14.73 31.00
CA TYR A 25 22.60 15.82 30.75
C TYR A 25 22.80 16.03 29.24
N ASN A 26 22.98 14.95 28.48
CA ASN A 26 23.13 15.01 27.04
C ASN A 26 21.86 15.48 26.32
N HIS A 27 20.68 15.27 26.88
CA HIS A 27 19.41 15.78 26.36
C HIS A 27 19.23 17.28 26.64
N LEU A 28 19.66 17.76 27.81
CA LEU A 28 19.44 19.13 28.28
C LEU A 28 20.58 20.12 27.98
N ARG A 29 21.79 19.62 27.68
CA ARG A 29 22.96 20.49 27.44
C ARG A 29 22.80 21.34 26.18
N LYS A 30 23.36 22.55 26.20
CA LYS A 30 23.52 23.37 24.98
C LYS A 30 24.68 22.85 24.13
N VAL A 31 24.62 23.12 22.83
CA VAL A 31 25.66 22.77 21.85
C VAL A 31 26.45 24.02 21.48
N LYS A 32 27.78 23.91 21.52
CA LYS A 32 28.68 25.00 21.12
C LYS A 32 29.12 24.77 19.69
N VAL A 33 28.74 25.68 18.80
CA VAL A 33 29.09 25.60 17.37
C VAL A 33 30.04 26.75 17.05
N ILE A 34 31.18 26.40 16.45
CA ILE A 34 32.19 27.37 16.02
C ILE A 34 31.80 27.88 14.63
N LYS A 35 31.59 29.19 14.49
CA LYS A 35 31.34 29.83 13.19
C LYS A 35 32.47 30.80 12.86
N ALA A 36 32.99 30.71 11.63
CA ALA A 36 33.88 31.72 11.09
C ALA A 36 33.11 33.05 10.90
N THR A 37 33.74 34.16 11.26
CA THR A 37 33.21 35.50 10.98
C THR A 37 33.31 35.84 9.49
N SER A 38 32.52 36.81 9.02
CA SER A 38 32.52 37.26 7.62
C SER A 38 33.88 37.75 7.11
N ASN A 39 34.83 38.05 8.01
CA ASN A 39 36.18 38.52 7.68
C ASN A 39 37.24 37.40 7.75
N GLY A 40 36.84 36.13 7.94
CA GLY A 40 37.70 34.94 7.77
C GLY A 40 38.81 34.72 8.81
N SER A 41 39.05 35.67 9.71
CA SER A 41 40.20 35.67 10.63
C SER A 41 39.82 35.42 12.10
N GLU A 42 38.56 35.57 12.50
CA GLU A 42 38.08 35.29 13.86
C GLU A 42 36.95 34.24 13.89
N CYS A 43 37.00 33.34 14.88
CA CYS A 43 35.99 32.30 15.12
C CYS A 43 35.12 32.69 16.33
N VAL A 44 33.80 32.75 16.14
CA VAL A 44 32.84 33.02 17.23
C VAL A 44 32.17 31.72 17.65
N VAL A 45 32.19 31.41 18.94
CA VAL A 45 31.45 30.29 19.53
C VAL A 45 30.03 30.75 19.82
N LYS A 46 29.04 30.12 19.18
CA LYS A 46 27.62 30.33 19.48
C LYS A 46 27.04 29.12 20.21
N GLU A 47 26.26 29.39 21.26
CA GLU A 47 25.52 28.34 21.99
C GLU A 47 24.11 28.19 21.44
N TYR A 48 23.73 26.95 21.14
CA TYR A 48 22.41 26.59 20.64
C TYR A 48 21.71 25.64 21.61
N LYS A 49 20.39 25.81 21.80
CA LYS A 49 19.55 24.82 22.49
C LYS A 49 19.35 23.61 21.58
N GLN A 50 19.12 22.43 22.14
CA GLN A 50 18.76 21.25 21.35
C GLN A 50 17.31 21.34 20.87
N ALA A 51 16.99 20.58 19.82
CA ALA A 51 15.64 20.46 19.31
C ALA A 51 14.69 19.91 20.40
N PRO A 52 13.43 20.38 20.44
CA PRO A 52 12.45 19.90 21.43
C PRO A 52 12.28 18.39 21.33
N GLY A 53 11.95 17.72 22.43
CA GLY A 53 11.74 16.28 22.41
C GLY A 53 11.26 15.74 23.76
N PRO A 54 10.58 14.58 23.78
CA PRO A 54 10.14 13.96 25.00
C PRO A 54 11.31 13.49 25.87
N LEU A 55 11.17 13.60 27.19
CA LEU A 55 12.15 13.07 28.13
C LEU A 55 12.35 11.56 27.89
N PRO A 56 13.59 11.09 27.71
CA PRO A 56 13.86 9.69 27.45
C PRO A 56 13.69 8.84 28.71
N TRP A 57 13.04 7.68 28.57
CA TRP A 57 13.01 6.68 29.63
C TRP A 57 14.39 6.04 29.83
N PRO A 58 14.72 5.59 31.05
CA PRO A 58 15.93 4.82 31.26
C PRO A 58 16.01 3.61 30.34
N ILE A 59 17.21 3.33 29.80
CA ILE A 59 17.53 2.21 28.90
C ILE A 59 16.86 2.30 27.53
N ILE A 60 15.53 2.36 27.44
CA ILE A 60 14.79 2.27 26.17
C ILE A 60 14.66 3.60 25.42
N GLY A 61 14.91 4.72 26.10
CA GLY A 61 14.71 6.07 25.57
C GLY A 61 13.23 6.33 25.23
N ASN A 62 12.97 6.66 23.98
CA ASN A 62 11.66 6.99 23.43
C ASN A 62 11.11 5.88 22.52
N LEU A 63 11.72 4.69 22.49
CA LEU A 63 11.31 3.59 21.61
C LEU A 63 9.82 3.25 21.74
N GLY A 64 9.26 3.31 22.96
CA GLY A 64 7.83 3.04 23.21
C GLY A 64 6.86 3.98 22.49
N LEU A 65 7.30 5.15 22.02
CA LEU A 65 6.49 6.05 21.18
C LEU A 65 6.37 5.52 19.75
N LEU A 66 7.44 4.91 19.24
CA LEU A 66 7.49 4.37 17.88
C LEU A 66 6.72 3.05 17.76
N LEU A 67 6.75 2.21 18.80
CA LEU A 67 6.11 0.88 18.83
C LEU A 67 4.57 0.91 18.76
N ARG A 68 3.94 2.09 18.83
CA ARG A 68 2.49 2.28 18.68
C ARG A 68 2.02 2.22 17.22
N PHE A 69 2.96 2.34 16.28
CA PHE A 69 2.69 2.45 14.85
C PHE A 69 3.23 1.24 14.11
N LYS A 70 2.62 0.93 12.95
CA LYS A 70 3.04 -0.20 12.13
C LYS A 70 4.42 0.03 11.50
N VAL A 71 4.71 1.28 11.13
CA VAL A 71 5.99 1.70 10.55
C VAL A 71 6.54 2.93 11.28
N PRO A 72 7.87 3.05 11.50
CA PRO A 72 8.45 4.18 12.23
C PRO A 72 8.20 5.55 11.58
N PHE A 73 8.09 5.63 10.25
CA PHE A 73 7.89 6.89 9.54
C PHE A 73 6.48 7.48 9.74
N GLU A 74 5.49 6.64 9.97
CA GLU A 74 4.15 7.05 10.38
C GLU A 74 4.21 7.69 11.78
N ALA A 75 4.93 7.04 12.71
CA ALA A 75 5.18 7.60 14.04
C ALA A 75 5.90 8.96 13.94
N PHE A 76 6.87 9.08 13.04
CA PHE A 76 7.60 10.33 12.86
C PHE A 76 6.70 11.50 12.44
N THR A 77 5.74 11.21 11.57
CA THR A 77 4.74 12.14 11.04
C THR A 77 3.71 12.53 12.09
N GLU A 78 3.23 11.57 12.90
CA GLU A 78 2.27 11.89 13.97
C GLU A 78 2.92 12.69 15.10
N LEU A 79 4.14 12.34 15.50
CA LEU A 79 4.88 13.07 16.54
C LEU A 79 5.24 14.51 16.10
N SER A 80 5.41 14.79 14.81
CA SER A 80 5.71 16.15 14.35
C SER A 80 4.55 17.12 14.56
N LYS A 81 3.31 16.62 14.64
CA LYS A 81 2.14 17.47 14.92
C LYS A 81 2.19 18.10 16.32
N GLU A 82 2.78 17.39 17.29
CA GLU A 82 2.91 17.85 18.67
C GLU A 82 4.27 18.51 18.94
N LEU A 83 5.35 17.98 18.36
CA LEU A 83 6.72 18.39 18.65
C LEU A 83 7.32 19.38 17.63
N GLY A 84 6.62 19.63 16.53
CA GLY A 84 7.05 20.48 15.43
C GLY A 84 7.85 19.77 14.34
N ASP A 85 8.30 20.55 13.36
CA ASP A 85 8.94 20.06 12.13
C ASP A 85 10.33 19.44 12.34
N ILE A 86 10.98 19.76 13.46
CA ILE A 86 12.26 19.19 13.89
C ILE A 86 12.21 18.90 15.38
N TYR A 87 12.49 17.65 15.76
CA TYR A 87 12.48 17.24 17.16
C TYR A 87 13.51 16.14 17.43
N SER A 88 13.88 16.01 18.71
CA SER A 88 14.83 15.02 19.20
C SER A 88 14.12 13.79 19.77
N LEU A 89 14.76 12.63 19.57
CA LEU A 89 14.42 11.36 20.20
C LEU A 89 15.71 10.71 20.70
N THR A 90 15.59 9.85 21.69
CA THR A 90 16.65 8.93 22.09
C THR A 90 16.14 7.51 21.89
N ILE A 91 16.83 6.68 21.11
CA ILE A 91 16.46 5.26 20.93
C ILE A 91 17.56 4.41 21.55
N GLY A 92 17.23 3.70 22.63
CA GLY A 92 18.25 3.08 23.46
C GLY A 92 19.14 4.15 24.10
N SER A 93 20.42 4.15 23.73
CA SER A 93 21.37 5.21 24.09
C SER A 93 21.71 6.17 22.94
N THR A 94 21.15 5.92 21.76
CA THR A 94 21.46 6.65 20.53
C THR A 94 20.61 7.91 20.45
N ARG A 95 21.27 9.06 20.26
CA ARG A 95 20.59 10.35 20.06
C ARG A 95 20.16 10.47 18.60
N CYS A 96 18.92 10.86 18.41
CA CYS A 96 18.27 10.95 17.12
C CYS A 96 17.62 12.33 16.95
N ILE A 97 17.60 12.84 15.73
CA ILE A 97 16.77 13.97 15.30
C ILE A 97 15.91 13.52 14.13
N VAL A 98 14.65 13.92 14.14
CA VAL A 98 13.72 13.69 13.04
C VAL A 98 13.42 15.02 12.37
N VAL A 99 13.54 15.05 11.04
CA VAL A 99 13.25 16.23 10.22
C VAL A 99 12.06 15.93 9.31
N ASN A 100 11.01 16.75 9.39
CA ASN A 100 9.73 16.55 8.70
C ASN A 100 9.39 17.65 7.68
N ASN A 101 10.17 18.73 7.65
CA ASN A 101 9.95 19.88 6.76
C ASN A 101 10.99 19.94 5.63
N LEU A 102 10.52 20.22 4.40
CA LEU A 102 11.33 20.25 3.19
C LEU A 102 12.53 21.21 3.26
N ASP A 103 12.34 22.41 3.82
CA ASP A 103 13.39 23.42 3.87
C ASP A 103 14.50 23.02 4.86
N ILE A 104 14.10 22.44 6.00
CA ILE A 104 15.05 21.89 6.97
C ILE A 104 15.77 20.67 6.39
N MET A 105 15.09 19.82 5.62
CA MET A 105 15.73 18.71 4.91
C MET A 105 16.78 19.22 3.91
N LYS A 106 16.48 20.27 3.15
CA LYS A 106 17.45 20.91 2.24
C LYS A 106 18.61 21.57 3.00
N GLU A 107 18.35 22.16 4.16
CA GLU A 107 19.42 22.65 5.04
C GLU A 107 20.36 21.50 5.43
N VAL A 108 19.83 20.37 5.90
CA VAL A 108 20.62 19.19 6.32
C VAL A 108 21.39 18.60 5.16
N LEU A 109 20.71 18.29 4.05
CA LEU A 109 21.25 17.47 2.96
C LEU A 109 22.12 18.28 1.98
N ASN A 110 21.79 19.55 1.75
CA ASN A 110 22.51 20.41 0.80
C ASN A 110 23.43 21.38 1.53
N GLN A 111 22.86 22.35 2.27
CA GLN A 111 23.63 23.48 2.82
C GLN A 111 24.67 23.00 3.84
N ASN A 112 24.25 22.12 4.74
CA ASN A 112 25.07 21.51 5.77
C ASN A 112 25.55 20.10 5.38
N GLY A 113 25.45 19.69 4.12
CA GLY A 113 25.70 18.31 3.69
C GLY A 113 27.11 17.78 4.05
N LYS A 114 28.11 18.66 4.19
CA LYS A 114 29.46 18.30 4.66
C LYS A 114 29.51 17.82 6.12
N PHE A 115 28.58 18.30 6.96
CA PHE A 115 28.46 17.98 8.38
C PHE A 115 27.61 16.72 8.63
N PHE A 116 26.82 16.32 7.64
CA PHE A 116 25.93 15.14 7.70
C PHE A 116 26.41 14.02 6.78
N GLY A 117 27.73 13.93 6.61
CA GLY A 117 28.38 12.90 5.81
C GLY A 117 28.51 11.55 6.53
N GLY A 118 28.17 11.42 7.80
CA GLY A 118 28.27 10.14 8.53
C GLY A 118 27.08 9.21 8.28
N ARG A 119 27.26 7.93 8.60
CA ARG A 119 26.23 6.88 8.55
C ARG A 119 26.16 6.13 9.89
N PRO A 120 25.00 5.51 10.22
CA PRO A 120 24.86 4.76 11.46
C PRO A 120 25.83 3.59 11.56
N ASP A 121 26.40 3.41 12.76
CA ASP A 121 27.39 2.40 13.07
C ASP A 121 26.73 1.13 13.65
N PHE A 122 25.89 0.48 12.86
CA PHE A 122 25.10 -0.67 13.30
C PHE A 122 25.85 -1.99 13.09
N LEU A 123 25.85 -2.86 14.11
CA LEU A 123 26.49 -4.18 14.06
C LEU A 123 26.06 -5.01 12.84
N ARG A 124 24.77 -4.92 12.47
CA ARG A 124 24.21 -5.61 11.31
C ARG A 124 24.87 -5.19 9.99
N TYR A 125 25.14 -3.89 9.82
CA TYR A 125 25.84 -3.38 8.64
C TYR A 125 27.29 -3.89 8.56
N HIS A 126 28.00 -3.97 9.69
CA HIS A 126 29.31 -4.61 9.71
C HIS A 126 29.24 -6.08 9.28
N LYS A 127 28.21 -6.82 9.72
CA LYS A 127 28.05 -8.23 9.36
C LYS A 127 27.72 -8.46 7.89
N LEU A 128 26.98 -7.55 7.26
CA LEU A 128 26.70 -7.57 5.83
C LEU A 128 27.97 -7.37 4.99
N PHE A 129 28.81 -6.40 5.36
CA PHE A 129 29.91 -5.94 4.52
C PHE A 129 31.28 -6.44 5.01
N GLY A 130 31.39 -7.74 5.26
CA GLY A 130 32.68 -8.39 5.54
C GLY A 130 33.35 -7.98 6.85
N GLY A 131 32.60 -7.48 7.83
CA GLY A 131 33.11 -7.03 9.13
C GLY A 131 33.28 -5.51 9.24
N ASP A 132 33.27 -4.79 8.12
CA ASP A 132 33.39 -3.33 8.08
C ASP A 132 32.34 -2.71 7.15
N ARG A 133 31.40 -1.94 7.72
CA ARG A 133 30.38 -1.24 6.93
C ARG A 133 30.97 -0.24 5.92
N ASN A 134 32.20 0.22 6.13
CA ASN A 134 32.86 1.17 5.24
C ASN A 134 33.23 0.58 3.87
N ASN A 135 33.14 -0.75 3.73
CA ASN A 135 33.23 -1.43 2.46
C ASN A 135 32.07 -1.06 1.52
N SER A 136 30.85 -0.82 2.06
CA SER A 136 29.70 -0.38 1.25
C SER A 136 29.84 1.09 0.81
N LEU A 137 29.49 1.38 -0.43
CA LEU A 137 29.39 2.73 -0.99
C LEU A 137 28.26 3.56 -0.34
N ALA A 138 27.15 2.92 0.03
CA ALA A 138 25.95 3.58 0.55
C ALA A 138 26.02 3.81 2.07
N LEU A 139 26.55 2.83 2.81
CA LEU A 139 26.55 2.78 4.27
C LEU A 139 27.87 3.22 4.93
N CYS A 140 28.91 3.52 4.15
CA CYS A 140 30.14 4.13 4.65
C CYS A 140 29.99 5.61 4.98
N ASP A 141 30.87 6.08 5.86
CA ASP A 141 31.05 7.52 6.13
C ASP A 141 31.67 8.23 4.93
N TRP A 142 31.48 9.55 4.85
CA TRP A 142 31.97 10.32 3.71
C TRP A 142 33.48 10.42 3.84
N SER A 143 34.20 9.95 2.83
CA SER A 143 35.66 9.89 2.81
C SER A 143 36.20 10.14 1.40
N PRO A 144 37.48 10.50 1.24
CA PRO A 144 38.12 10.60 -0.08
C PRO A 144 37.97 9.32 -0.90
N LEU A 145 38.11 8.15 -0.26
CA LEU A 145 37.91 6.86 -0.90
C LEU A 145 36.48 6.69 -1.41
N GLN A 146 35.46 7.04 -0.60
CA GLN A 146 34.08 7.00 -1.07
C GLN A 146 33.86 7.93 -2.27
N GLU A 147 34.37 9.15 -2.19
CA GLU A 147 34.23 10.13 -3.27
C GLU A 147 34.87 9.61 -4.58
N LYS A 148 36.05 9.01 -4.51
CA LYS A 148 36.69 8.32 -5.65
C LYS A 148 35.81 7.19 -6.18
N ARG A 149 35.29 6.30 -5.32
CA ARG A 149 34.37 5.21 -5.73
C ARG A 149 33.12 5.74 -6.45
N ARG A 150 32.53 6.83 -5.96
CA ARG A 150 31.38 7.50 -6.61
C ARG A 150 31.77 8.09 -7.97
N ASN A 151 32.94 8.71 -8.08
CA ASN A 151 33.42 9.30 -9.32
C ASN A 151 33.69 8.24 -10.40
N LEU A 152 34.26 7.08 -10.03
CA LEU A 152 34.45 5.94 -10.94
C LEU A 152 33.10 5.46 -11.51
N ALA A 153 32.10 5.29 -10.65
CA ALA A 153 30.79 4.77 -11.07
C ALA A 153 29.93 5.77 -11.87
N ARG A 154 30.24 7.08 -11.83
CA ARG A 154 29.36 8.14 -12.36
C ARG A 154 29.07 7.98 -13.85
N ARG A 155 30.08 7.66 -14.65
CA ARG A 155 29.97 7.51 -16.12
C ARG A 155 29.04 6.36 -16.51
N HIS A 156 29.10 5.25 -15.78
CA HIS A 156 28.26 4.07 -16.01
C HIS A 156 26.85 4.23 -15.41
N CYS A 157 26.70 4.90 -14.27
CA CYS A 157 25.38 5.06 -13.66
C CYS A 157 24.51 6.13 -14.32
N SER A 158 25.13 7.09 -15.01
CA SER A 158 24.44 8.24 -15.61
C SER A 158 25.01 8.59 -17.00
N PRO A 159 25.10 7.63 -17.94
CA PRO A 159 25.64 7.91 -19.26
C PRO A 159 24.73 8.89 -20.01
N ARG A 160 25.33 9.80 -20.78
CA ARG A 160 24.61 10.78 -21.59
C ARG A 160 24.13 10.12 -22.88
N GLU A 161 22.98 10.54 -23.40
CA GLU A 161 22.35 9.95 -24.61
C GLU A 161 23.28 9.72 -25.81
N PRO A 162 24.19 10.63 -26.20
CA PRO A 162 25.04 10.41 -27.38
C PRO A 162 26.28 9.52 -27.11
N THR A 163 26.37 8.87 -25.95
CA THR A 163 27.54 8.04 -25.58
C THR A 163 27.29 6.56 -25.86
N SER A 164 28.35 5.82 -26.18
CA SER A 164 28.30 4.36 -26.35
C SER A 164 27.79 3.64 -25.09
N TYR A 165 28.01 4.21 -23.90
CA TYR A 165 27.48 3.66 -22.65
C TYR A 165 25.95 3.77 -22.54
N PHE A 166 25.32 4.79 -23.14
CA PHE A 166 23.87 4.91 -23.18
C PHE A 166 23.27 3.94 -24.19
N GLU A 167 23.89 3.83 -25.36
CA GLU A 167 23.54 2.85 -26.38
C GLU A 167 23.63 1.42 -25.82
N LYS A 168 24.78 1.04 -25.23
CA LYS A 168 24.96 -0.25 -24.54
C LYS A 168 23.88 -0.51 -23.48
N MET A 169 23.55 0.50 -22.67
CA MET A 169 22.50 0.36 -21.66
C MET A 169 21.13 0.07 -22.29
N SER A 170 20.81 0.77 -23.38
CA SER A 170 19.57 0.57 -24.13
C SER A 170 19.52 -0.84 -24.75
N ASP A 171 20.63 -1.27 -25.37
CA ASP A 171 20.72 -2.58 -26.02
C ASP A 171 20.62 -3.72 -25.02
N VAL A 172 21.35 -3.65 -23.90
CA VAL A 172 21.25 -4.63 -22.80
C VAL A 172 19.82 -4.69 -22.26
N GLY A 173 19.20 -3.53 -22.01
CA GLY A 173 17.82 -3.49 -21.54
C GLY A 173 16.83 -4.13 -22.52
N CYS A 174 16.92 -3.78 -23.81
CA CYS A 174 16.10 -4.35 -24.88
C CYS A 174 16.32 -5.86 -25.06
N PHE A 175 17.56 -6.31 -24.93
CA PHE A 175 17.92 -7.72 -25.00
C PHE A 175 17.30 -8.49 -23.83
N GLU A 176 17.52 -8.06 -22.59
CA GLU A 176 17.02 -8.79 -21.42
C GLU A 176 15.50 -8.80 -21.33
N ILE A 177 14.80 -7.73 -21.75
CA ILE A 177 13.34 -7.79 -21.80
C ILE A 177 12.84 -8.75 -22.89
N ASN A 178 13.54 -8.89 -24.01
CA ASN A 178 13.18 -9.89 -25.02
C ASN A 178 13.32 -11.31 -24.46
N GLU A 179 14.40 -11.57 -23.73
CA GLU A 179 14.68 -12.84 -23.07
C GLU A 179 13.65 -13.14 -21.97
N PHE A 180 13.29 -12.14 -21.16
CA PHE A 180 12.18 -12.23 -20.21
C PHE A 180 10.87 -12.64 -20.90
N MET A 181 10.52 -12.02 -22.04
CA MET A 181 9.30 -12.35 -22.77
C MET A 181 9.35 -13.75 -23.40
N ILE A 182 10.53 -14.24 -23.81
CA ILE A 182 10.70 -15.63 -24.27
C ILE A 182 10.48 -16.57 -23.08
N LYS A 183 11.15 -16.33 -21.96
CA LYS A 183 11.03 -17.14 -20.74
C LYS A 183 9.60 -17.21 -20.23
N LEU A 184 8.88 -16.09 -20.23
CA LEU A 184 7.47 -16.06 -19.89
C LEU A 184 6.64 -16.92 -20.85
N ARG A 185 6.85 -16.84 -22.16
CA ARG A 185 6.11 -17.68 -23.12
C ARG A 185 6.41 -19.16 -22.96
N ASP A 186 7.64 -19.53 -22.61
CA ASP A 186 8.04 -20.92 -22.44
C ASP A 186 7.49 -21.51 -21.12
N GLU A 187 7.33 -20.70 -20.08
CA GLU A 187 6.77 -21.13 -18.79
C GLU A 187 5.25 -21.03 -18.70
N ILE A 188 4.62 -20.16 -19.50
CA ILE A 188 3.16 -20.04 -19.57
C ILE A 188 2.60 -21.19 -20.43
N ASN A 189 2.22 -22.28 -19.78
CA ASN A 189 1.30 -23.27 -20.36
C ASN A 189 -0.13 -22.72 -20.29
N ASN A 190 -0.98 -23.06 -21.27
CA ASN A 190 -2.35 -22.53 -21.39
C ASN A 190 -3.18 -22.70 -20.09
N GLY A 191 -3.23 -21.64 -19.28
CA GLY A 191 -4.10 -21.51 -18.10
C GLY A 191 -3.43 -21.55 -16.72
N ASP A 192 -2.11 -21.76 -16.62
CA ASP A 192 -1.43 -21.84 -15.32
C ASP A 192 -1.02 -20.46 -14.77
N GLU A 193 -1.15 -20.27 -13.45
CA GLU A 193 -0.66 -19.09 -12.73
C GLU A 193 0.87 -19.15 -12.58
N LEU A 194 1.56 -18.05 -12.90
CA LEU A 194 3.02 -17.93 -12.79
C LEU A 194 3.41 -16.81 -11.84
N GLU A 195 4.31 -17.12 -10.89
CA GLU A 195 4.92 -16.10 -10.04
C GLU A 195 5.99 -15.33 -10.83
N ILE A 196 5.69 -14.08 -11.21
CA ILE A 196 6.58 -13.29 -12.07
C ILE A 196 7.81 -12.70 -11.35
N LYS A 197 7.77 -12.57 -10.01
CA LYS A 197 8.81 -11.85 -9.25
C LYS A 197 10.21 -12.50 -9.43
N PRO A 198 10.39 -13.82 -9.28
CA PRO A 198 11.70 -14.44 -9.46
C PRO A 198 12.30 -14.19 -10.84
N ILE A 199 11.49 -14.35 -11.90
CA ILE A 199 11.94 -14.17 -13.29
C ILE A 199 12.29 -12.70 -13.55
N LEU A 200 11.45 -11.77 -13.06
CA LEU A 200 11.70 -10.33 -13.18
C LEU A 200 12.97 -9.90 -12.44
N GLN A 201 13.23 -10.45 -11.25
CA GLN A 201 14.46 -10.16 -10.50
C GLN A 201 15.70 -10.71 -11.23
N GLN A 202 15.63 -11.91 -11.81
CA GLN A 202 16.71 -12.47 -12.64
C GLN A 202 16.98 -11.62 -13.88
N THR A 203 15.93 -11.13 -14.56
CA THR A 203 16.07 -10.21 -15.68
C THR A 203 16.76 -8.92 -15.26
N CYS A 204 16.34 -8.32 -14.14
CA CYS A 204 17.00 -7.12 -13.63
C CYS A 204 18.47 -7.40 -13.25
N ALA A 205 18.76 -8.53 -12.61
CA ALA A 205 20.12 -8.90 -12.24
C ALA A 205 21.02 -9.05 -13.48
N ASN A 206 20.52 -9.71 -14.53
CA ASN A 206 21.21 -9.80 -15.81
C ASN A 206 21.37 -8.43 -16.49
N MET A 207 20.38 -7.53 -16.42
CA MET A 207 20.55 -6.16 -16.93
C MET A 207 21.73 -5.45 -16.26
N PHE A 208 21.89 -5.60 -14.95
CA PHE A 208 22.99 -4.99 -14.20
C PHE A 208 24.32 -5.70 -14.47
N SER A 209 24.39 -7.03 -14.41
CA SER A 209 25.64 -7.77 -14.62
C SER A 209 26.13 -7.65 -16.07
N HIS A 210 25.23 -7.65 -17.05
CA HIS A 210 25.57 -7.53 -18.46
C HIS A 210 26.01 -6.10 -18.79
N TYR A 211 25.34 -5.09 -18.21
CA TYR A 211 25.73 -3.70 -18.45
C TYR A 211 27.03 -3.31 -17.72
N MET A 212 27.15 -3.64 -16.43
CA MET A 212 28.25 -3.20 -15.57
C MET A 212 29.49 -4.10 -15.70
N CYS A 213 29.30 -5.40 -15.95
CA CYS A 213 30.38 -6.37 -15.93
C CYS A 213 30.56 -7.12 -17.25
N SER A 214 29.70 -6.87 -18.24
CA SER A 214 29.66 -7.60 -19.52
C SER A 214 29.54 -9.12 -19.34
N VAL A 215 28.86 -9.57 -18.28
CA VAL A 215 28.58 -10.98 -17.98
C VAL A 215 27.09 -11.20 -17.83
N ARG A 216 26.57 -12.30 -18.40
CA ARG A 216 25.18 -12.71 -18.30
C ARG A 216 25.07 -14.18 -17.90
N PHE A 217 24.03 -14.51 -17.14
CA PHE A 217 23.77 -15.86 -16.66
C PHE A 217 22.48 -16.42 -17.27
N ASP A 218 22.45 -17.74 -17.45
CA ASP A 218 21.24 -18.46 -17.87
C ASP A 218 20.18 -18.38 -16.76
N TYR A 219 18.91 -18.23 -17.14
CA TYR A 219 17.81 -18.13 -16.17
C TYR A 219 17.62 -19.41 -15.34
N ASN A 220 18.09 -20.57 -15.83
CA ASN A 220 18.02 -21.84 -15.13
C ASN A 220 19.27 -22.14 -14.28
N ASP A 221 20.29 -21.28 -14.30
CA ASP A 221 21.48 -21.41 -13.45
C ASP A 221 21.07 -21.29 -11.97
N LYS A 222 21.21 -22.39 -11.23
CA LYS A 222 20.76 -22.49 -9.83
C LYS A 222 21.54 -21.60 -8.88
N ASP A 223 22.82 -21.37 -9.16
CA ASP A 223 23.64 -20.50 -8.33
C ASP A 223 23.25 -19.03 -8.57
N PHE A 224 23.01 -18.66 -9.83
CA PHE A 224 22.49 -17.34 -10.17
C PHE A 224 21.12 -17.08 -9.54
N GLN A 225 20.15 -17.99 -9.69
CA GLN A 225 18.81 -17.87 -9.07
C GLN A 225 18.91 -17.59 -7.57
N LYS A 226 19.75 -18.37 -6.88
CA LYS A 226 19.95 -18.27 -5.44
C LYS A 226 20.61 -16.95 -5.02
N VAL A 227 21.60 -16.48 -5.77
CA VAL A 227 22.28 -15.21 -5.48
C VAL A 227 21.36 -14.01 -5.72
N VAL A 228 20.52 -14.06 -6.76
CA VAL A 228 19.47 -13.06 -7.01
C VAL A 228 18.48 -12.99 -5.85
N GLU A 229 18.02 -14.14 -5.33
CA GLU A 229 17.18 -14.18 -4.13
C GLU A 229 17.88 -13.56 -2.91
N TYR A 230 19.17 -13.86 -2.69
CA TYR A 230 19.93 -13.32 -1.57
C TYR A 230 20.12 -11.80 -1.65
N PHE A 231 20.31 -11.25 -2.85
CA PHE A 231 20.33 -9.80 -3.04
C PHE A 231 18.99 -9.17 -2.68
N ASP A 232 17.85 -9.77 -3.08
CA ASP A 232 16.52 -9.26 -2.75
C ASP A 232 16.23 -9.31 -1.23
N GLU A 233 16.65 -10.39 -0.56
CA GLU A 233 16.56 -10.51 0.90
C GLU A 233 17.43 -9.46 1.61
N ILE A 234 18.67 -9.23 1.16
CA ILE A 234 19.53 -8.17 1.70
C ILE A 234 18.93 -6.78 1.45
N PHE A 235 18.35 -6.55 0.27
CA PHE A 235 17.66 -5.31 -0.06
C PHE A 235 16.50 -5.06 0.91
N TRP A 236 15.70 -6.09 1.21
CA TRP A 236 14.67 -6.01 2.23
C TRP A 236 15.25 -5.69 3.60
N GLU A 237 16.26 -6.44 4.05
CA GLU A 237 16.90 -6.30 5.35
C GLU A 237 17.47 -4.90 5.60
N ILE A 238 18.21 -4.32 4.65
CA ILE A 238 18.83 -2.99 4.80
C ILE A 238 17.78 -1.90 5.04
N ASN A 239 16.60 -2.05 4.42
CA ASN A 239 15.49 -1.09 4.52
C ASN A 239 14.63 -1.28 5.77
N GLN A 240 14.85 -2.32 6.58
CA GLN A 240 14.17 -2.52 7.86
C GLN A 240 14.88 -1.82 9.02
N GLY A 241 14.09 -1.30 9.97
CA GLY A 241 14.58 -0.83 11.26
C GLY A 241 14.57 -1.95 12.30
N CYS A 242 15.74 -2.42 12.73
CA CYS A 242 15.84 -3.47 13.75
C CYS A 242 16.11 -2.89 15.13
N VAL A 243 15.42 -3.38 16.17
CA VAL A 243 15.65 -2.92 17.55
C VAL A 243 17.09 -3.18 17.98
N HIS A 244 17.70 -4.32 17.64
CA HIS A 244 19.07 -4.62 18.03
C HIS A 244 20.13 -3.71 17.40
N ASP A 245 19.81 -2.92 16.36
CA ASP A 245 20.69 -1.88 15.83
C ASP A 245 20.95 -0.77 16.87
N PHE A 246 19.98 -0.53 17.77
CA PHE A 246 20.06 0.45 18.87
C PHE A 246 20.37 -0.18 20.23
N PHE A 247 20.27 -1.51 20.35
CA PHE A 247 20.52 -2.26 21.57
C PHE A 247 21.48 -3.43 21.29
N PRO A 248 22.81 -3.17 21.18
CA PRO A 248 23.78 -4.21 20.86
C PRO A 248 23.81 -5.37 21.86
N SER A 249 23.39 -5.14 23.11
CA SER A 249 23.24 -6.18 24.13
C SER A 249 22.24 -7.27 23.76
N LEU A 250 21.34 -7.01 22.80
CA LEU A 250 20.40 -8.01 22.28
C LEU A 250 21.03 -8.94 21.24
N ALA A 251 22.24 -8.66 20.74
CA ALA A 251 22.90 -9.44 19.69
C ALA A 251 22.89 -10.98 19.93
N PRO A 252 23.06 -11.52 21.16
CA PRO A 252 22.99 -12.95 21.39
C PRO A 252 21.65 -13.60 20.97
N PHE A 253 20.54 -12.87 21.08
CA PHE A 253 19.21 -13.35 20.68
C PHE A 253 19.00 -13.34 19.16
N TYR A 254 19.82 -12.58 18.42
CA TYR A 254 19.75 -12.45 16.96
C TYR A 254 20.78 -13.32 16.23
N ARG A 255 21.53 -14.18 16.94
CA ARG A 255 22.64 -14.96 16.37
C ARG A 255 22.26 -15.73 15.10
N LYS A 256 21.11 -16.41 15.10
CA LYS A 256 20.63 -17.17 13.93
C LYS A 256 20.43 -16.25 12.71
N HIS A 257 19.75 -15.13 12.92
CA HIS A 257 19.50 -14.15 11.88
C HIS A 257 20.79 -13.50 11.37
N THR A 258 21.72 -13.14 12.28
CA THR A 258 23.04 -12.65 11.90
C THR A 258 23.82 -13.68 11.06
N THR A 259 23.79 -14.96 11.43
CA THR A 259 24.41 -16.03 10.63
C THR A 259 23.79 -16.13 9.25
N THR A 260 22.46 -16.03 9.13
CA THR A 260 21.77 -16.03 7.83
C THR A 260 22.25 -14.89 6.94
N ILE A 261 22.29 -13.66 7.46
CA ILE A 261 22.73 -12.49 6.70
C ILE A 261 24.20 -12.60 6.24
N VAL A 262 25.07 -13.12 7.12
CA VAL A 262 26.48 -13.37 6.77
C VAL A 262 26.59 -14.45 5.68
N ASN A 263 25.76 -15.48 5.73
CA ASN A 263 25.75 -16.52 4.71
C ASN A 263 25.33 -15.95 3.35
N TRP A 264 24.27 -15.13 3.30
CA TRP A 264 23.81 -14.47 2.06
C TRP A 264 24.91 -13.62 1.43
N SER A 265 25.46 -12.67 2.19
CA SER A 265 26.55 -11.78 1.71
C SER A 265 27.82 -12.53 1.32
N THR A 266 28.16 -13.62 2.02
CA THR A 266 29.32 -14.45 1.67
C THR A 266 29.08 -15.23 0.37
N SER A 267 27.88 -15.80 0.18
CA SER A 267 27.52 -16.48 -1.07
C SER A 267 27.53 -15.53 -2.27
N ILE A 268 27.02 -14.31 -2.11
CA ILE A 268 27.08 -13.26 -3.14
C ILE A 268 28.53 -12.95 -3.53
N ARG A 269 29.40 -12.69 -2.53
CA ARG A 269 30.80 -12.34 -2.77
C ARG A 269 31.57 -13.48 -3.42
N ASN A 270 31.34 -14.73 -2.99
CA ASN A 270 31.93 -15.90 -3.64
C ASN A 270 31.48 -16.01 -5.10
N PHE A 271 30.19 -15.79 -5.38
CA PHE A 271 29.68 -15.79 -6.75
C PHE A 271 30.35 -14.72 -7.63
N ILE A 272 30.55 -13.50 -7.13
CA ILE A 272 31.27 -12.45 -7.87
C ILE A 272 32.72 -12.88 -8.16
N LEU A 273 33.43 -13.38 -7.14
CA LEU A 273 34.82 -13.83 -7.27
C LEU A 273 34.97 -15.02 -8.24
N GLU A 274 34.04 -15.96 -8.23
CA GLU A 274 34.14 -17.21 -8.99
C GLU A 274 33.53 -17.12 -10.40
N ARG A 275 32.61 -16.18 -10.65
CA ARG A 275 31.82 -16.17 -11.89
C ARG A 275 31.87 -14.84 -12.66
N ILE A 276 32.34 -13.76 -12.04
CA ILE A 276 32.42 -12.43 -12.69
C ILE A 276 33.88 -12.00 -12.88
N MET A 277 34.72 -12.19 -11.87
CA MET A 277 36.11 -11.72 -11.88
C MET A 277 37.17 -12.62 -12.57
N PRO A 278 37.05 -13.97 -12.69
CA PRO A 278 38.20 -14.81 -13.05
C PRO A 278 38.85 -14.52 -14.42
N GLU A 279 38.05 -14.22 -15.44
CA GLU A 279 38.58 -13.94 -16.79
C GLU A 279 39.15 -12.52 -16.92
N ARG A 280 38.79 -11.61 -16.00
CA ARG A 280 39.14 -10.19 -16.05
C ARG A 280 40.47 -9.90 -15.37
N ASP A 281 40.74 -10.56 -14.24
CA ASP A 281 42.01 -10.42 -13.51
C ASP A 281 43.25 -10.80 -14.34
N LEU A 282 43.07 -11.58 -15.42
CA LEU A 282 44.15 -12.04 -16.29
C LEU A 282 44.37 -11.16 -17.54
N ASN A 283 43.37 -10.35 -17.94
CA ASN A 283 43.28 -9.79 -19.29
C ASN A 283 43.06 -8.28 -19.36
N VAL A 284 43.05 -7.55 -18.23
CA VAL A 284 42.87 -6.07 -18.29
C VAL A 284 44.14 -5.41 -18.82
N ASP A 285 44.05 -4.90 -20.05
CA ASP A 285 45.03 -4.00 -20.63
C ASP A 285 44.81 -2.56 -20.11
N SER A 286 45.85 -1.98 -19.52
CA SER A 286 45.85 -0.60 -19.02
C SER A 286 45.80 0.46 -20.13
N GLU A 287 46.17 0.11 -21.36
CA GLU A 287 46.23 1.05 -22.49
C GLU A 287 44.92 1.11 -23.30
N GLU A 288 44.09 0.07 -23.24
CA GLU A 288 42.78 0.08 -23.91
C GLU A 288 41.78 0.99 -23.18
N PRO A 289 40.74 1.52 -23.86
CA PRO A 289 39.63 2.21 -23.19
C PRO A 289 38.83 1.26 -22.27
N GLU A 290 38.22 1.77 -21.19
CA GLU A 290 37.35 0.97 -20.32
C GLU A 290 36.06 0.54 -21.06
N GLY A 291 35.79 -0.77 -21.14
CA GLY A 291 34.62 -1.32 -21.84
C GLY A 291 33.36 -1.39 -20.97
N ASP A 292 33.54 -1.50 -19.66
CA ASP A 292 32.49 -1.51 -18.65
C ASP A 292 32.98 -1.00 -17.29
N PHE A 293 32.12 -1.13 -16.27
CA PHE A 293 32.41 -0.63 -14.93
C PHE A 293 33.46 -1.50 -14.21
N THR A 294 33.50 -2.80 -14.48
CA THR A 294 34.53 -3.71 -13.95
C THR A 294 35.92 -3.33 -14.46
N ASP A 295 36.05 -3.02 -15.75
CA ASP A 295 37.32 -2.53 -16.30
C ASP A 295 37.74 -1.19 -15.67
N ALA A 296 36.78 -0.27 -15.45
CA ALA A 296 37.05 1.03 -14.85
C ALA A 296 37.60 0.92 -13.41
N ILE A 297 37.06 0.01 -12.60
CA ILE A 297 37.54 -0.20 -11.22
C ILE A 297 38.84 -1.02 -11.18
N LEU A 298 39.04 -1.97 -12.10
CA LEU A 298 40.31 -2.73 -12.21
C LEU A 298 41.47 -1.82 -12.61
N LYS A 299 41.28 -0.92 -13.57
CA LYS A 299 42.30 0.07 -13.98
C LYS A 299 42.67 1.00 -12.82
N SER A 300 41.69 1.39 -12.01
CA SER A 300 41.93 2.23 -10.83
C SER A 300 42.76 1.56 -9.73
N LEU A 301 42.93 0.23 -9.71
CA LEU A 301 43.86 -0.44 -8.78
C LEU A 301 45.32 0.00 -8.99
N ASN A 302 45.70 0.20 -10.25
CA ASN A 302 47.07 0.56 -10.61
C ASN A 302 47.34 2.07 -10.43
N GLU A 303 46.29 2.88 -10.38
CA GLU A 303 46.38 4.35 -10.27
C GLU A 303 46.38 4.86 -8.83
N ASN A 304 45.83 4.10 -7.88
CA ASN A 304 45.60 4.58 -6.51
C ASN A 304 45.71 3.44 -5.49
N GLU A 305 46.66 3.59 -4.56
CA GLU A 305 46.94 2.64 -3.48
C GLU A 305 45.77 2.43 -2.51
N ASP A 306 44.85 3.39 -2.39
CA ASP A 306 43.64 3.28 -1.54
C ASP A 306 42.56 2.38 -2.16
N VAL A 307 42.66 2.06 -3.46
CA VAL A 307 41.73 1.15 -4.15
C VAL A 307 42.28 -0.26 -4.08
N THR A 308 41.62 -1.11 -3.29
CA THR A 308 42.02 -2.50 -3.05
C THR A 308 41.19 -3.49 -3.87
N ARG A 309 41.61 -4.75 -3.95
CA ARG A 309 40.76 -5.83 -4.50
C ARG A 309 39.42 -5.96 -3.79
N ASP A 310 39.41 -5.79 -2.45
CA ASP A 310 38.16 -5.74 -1.69
C ASP A 310 37.28 -4.57 -2.14
N THR A 311 37.87 -3.41 -2.45
CA THR A 311 37.11 -2.27 -3.00
C THR A 311 36.36 -2.64 -4.27
N ILE A 312 36.98 -3.39 -5.18
CA ILE A 312 36.31 -3.88 -6.40
C ILE A 312 35.15 -4.79 -6.04
N LEU A 313 35.40 -5.81 -5.22
CA LEU A 313 34.41 -6.80 -4.84
C LEU A 313 33.16 -6.14 -4.25
N PHE A 314 33.33 -5.22 -3.29
CA PHE A 314 32.21 -4.55 -2.64
C PHE A 314 31.52 -3.52 -3.54
N MET A 315 32.24 -2.88 -4.47
CA MET A 315 31.59 -2.02 -5.48
C MET A 315 30.72 -2.85 -6.42
N LEU A 316 31.20 -3.98 -6.91
CA LEU A 316 30.40 -4.88 -7.74
C LEU A 316 29.19 -5.42 -6.97
N GLU A 317 29.37 -5.80 -5.71
CA GLU A 317 28.27 -6.21 -4.82
C GLU A 317 27.18 -5.12 -4.70
N ASP A 318 27.56 -3.87 -4.40
CA ASP A 318 26.62 -2.75 -4.26
C ASP A 318 25.89 -2.44 -5.57
N PHE A 319 26.59 -2.43 -6.71
CA PHE A 319 25.99 -2.07 -8.00
C PHE A 319 25.11 -3.18 -8.56
N ILE A 320 25.56 -4.44 -8.52
CA ILE A 320 24.72 -5.58 -8.93
C ILE A 320 23.48 -5.66 -8.05
N GLY A 321 23.60 -5.48 -6.73
CA GLY A 321 22.47 -5.44 -5.80
C GLY A 321 21.43 -4.36 -6.11
N GLY A 322 21.77 -3.35 -6.90
CA GLY A 322 20.84 -2.33 -7.40
C GLY A 322 19.68 -2.90 -8.23
N HIS A 323 19.81 -4.10 -8.79
CA HIS A 323 18.74 -4.74 -9.56
C HIS A 323 17.47 -4.96 -8.74
N SER A 324 17.59 -5.29 -7.44
CA SER A 324 16.46 -5.57 -6.57
C SER A 324 15.55 -4.35 -6.42
N ALA A 325 16.12 -3.13 -6.44
CA ALA A 325 15.35 -1.89 -6.44
C ALA A 325 14.52 -1.71 -7.72
N VAL A 326 15.08 -2.07 -8.89
CA VAL A 326 14.37 -1.98 -10.18
C VAL A 326 13.28 -3.03 -10.28
N GLY A 327 13.59 -4.29 -9.96
CA GLY A 327 12.65 -5.40 -10.01
C GLY A 327 11.43 -5.17 -9.11
N ASN A 328 11.65 -4.73 -7.87
CA ASN A 328 10.55 -4.44 -6.94
C ASN A 328 9.74 -3.20 -7.36
N LEU A 329 10.37 -2.17 -7.94
CA LEU A 329 9.66 -1.00 -8.46
C LEU A 329 8.74 -1.38 -9.63
N VAL A 330 9.25 -2.15 -10.59
CA VAL A 330 8.46 -2.63 -11.73
C VAL A 330 7.34 -3.55 -11.26
N LEU A 331 7.62 -4.44 -10.30
CA LEU A 331 6.60 -5.31 -9.70
C LEU A 331 5.49 -4.51 -9.02
N MET A 332 5.82 -3.43 -8.29
CA MET A 332 4.83 -2.52 -7.73
C MET A 332 4.01 -1.83 -8.82
N ALA A 333 4.64 -1.35 -9.90
CA ALA A 333 3.94 -0.76 -11.04
C ALA A 333 2.94 -1.74 -11.65
N LEU A 334 3.37 -2.98 -11.91
CA LEU A 334 2.52 -4.05 -12.43
C LEU A 334 1.39 -4.42 -11.46
N GLY A 335 1.65 -4.42 -10.15
CA GLY A 335 0.63 -4.62 -9.13
C GLY A 335 -0.44 -3.51 -9.15
N HIS A 336 -0.04 -2.25 -9.36
CA HIS A 336 -0.98 -1.14 -9.54
C HIS A 336 -1.75 -1.22 -10.86
N VAL A 337 -1.12 -1.65 -11.95
CA VAL A 337 -1.80 -1.93 -13.24
C VAL A 337 -2.80 -3.07 -13.10
N ALA A 338 -2.45 -4.14 -12.36
CA ALA A 338 -3.35 -5.26 -12.10
C ALA A 338 -4.55 -4.84 -11.23
N LYS A 339 -4.41 -3.82 -10.38
CA LYS A 339 -5.50 -3.22 -9.60
C LYS A 339 -6.35 -2.26 -10.44
N ASN A 340 -5.71 -1.40 -11.25
CA ASN A 340 -6.33 -0.44 -12.15
C ASN A 340 -5.81 -0.59 -13.59
N PRO A 341 -6.51 -1.40 -14.43
CA PRO A 341 -6.09 -1.67 -15.81
C PRO A 341 -5.99 -0.42 -16.71
N LEU A 342 -6.69 0.68 -16.38
CA LEU A 342 -6.62 1.92 -17.16
C LEU A 342 -5.20 2.50 -17.21
N ILE A 343 -4.39 2.26 -16.17
CA ILE A 343 -2.98 2.66 -16.15
C ILE A 343 -2.21 1.90 -17.23
N GLY A 344 -2.44 0.59 -17.33
CA GLY A 344 -1.84 -0.26 -18.36
C GLY A 344 -2.28 0.12 -19.76
N GLU A 345 -3.58 0.45 -19.94
CA GLU A 345 -4.14 0.89 -21.23
C GLU A 345 -3.44 2.16 -21.74
N LYS A 346 -3.25 3.18 -20.89
CA LYS A 346 -2.55 4.41 -21.27
C LYS A 346 -1.06 4.20 -21.60
N ILE A 347 -0.38 3.32 -20.85
CA ILE A 347 1.01 2.97 -21.17
C ILE A 347 1.09 2.22 -22.50
N GLN A 348 0.15 1.30 -22.75
CA GLN A 348 0.04 0.58 -24.00
C GLN A 348 -0.26 1.51 -25.18
N GLU A 349 -1.11 2.53 -25.01
CA GLU A 349 -1.37 3.55 -26.02
C GLU A 349 -0.09 4.32 -26.42
N GLU A 350 0.74 4.73 -25.44
CA GLU A 350 2.03 5.36 -25.71
C GLU A 350 2.99 4.42 -26.46
N ALA A 351 3.06 3.15 -26.04
CA ALA A 351 3.92 2.14 -26.67
C ALA A 351 3.46 1.80 -28.09
N ASP A 352 2.15 1.66 -28.31
CA ASP A 352 1.54 1.36 -29.60
C ASP A 352 1.73 2.51 -30.58
N TYR A 353 1.70 3.76 -30.10
CA TYR A 353 1.98 4.92 -30.94
C TYR A 353 3.40 4.87 -31.54
N ILE A 354 4.41 4.56 -30.72
CA ILE A 354 5.80 4.41 -31.19
C ILE A 354 5.92 3.22 -32.15
N TYR A 355 5.30 2.08 -31.82
CA TYR A 355 5.32 0.91 -32.70
C TYR A 355 4.70 1.22 -34.08
N LYS A 356 3.56 1.89 -34.12
CA LYS A 356 2.87 2.27 -35.38
C LYS A 356 3.66 3.28 -36.20
N THR A 357 4.39 4.19 -35.54
CA THR A 357 5.12 5.27 -36.23
C THR A 357 6.50 4.82 -36.71
N ASP A 358 7.22 4.05 -35.89
CA ASP A 358 8.63 3.73 -36.12
C ASP A 358 8.85 2.25 -36.49
N ASN A 359 7.82 1.40 -36.41
CA ASN A 359 7.87 -0.05 -36.67
C ASN A 359 9.00 -0.80 -35.91
N ARG A 360 9.21 -0.44 -34.64
CA ARG A 360 10.23 -1.05 -33.76
C ARG A 360 9.74 -1.16 -32.32
N LYS A 361 10.43 -1.97 -31.52
CA LYS A 361 10.23 -2.07 -30.06
C LYS A 361 10.69 -0.81 -29.33
N ILE A 362 10.21 -0.63 -28.10
CA ILE A 362 10.51 0.51 -27.24
C ILE A 362 11.93 0.40 -26.68
N ASN A 363 12.70 1.48 -26.78
CA ASN A 363 14.07 1.58 -26.26
C ASN A 363 14.28 2.89 -25.46
N LEU A 364 15.48 3.14 -24.91
CA LEU A 364 15.69 4.31 -24.03
C LEU A 364 15.47 5.67 -24.70
N TYR A 365 15.61 5.77 -26.03
CA TYR A 365 15.40 7.03 -26.76
C TYR A 365 13.92 7.45 -26.77
N ASP A 366 13.01 6.54 -26.43
CA ASP A 366 11.57 6.80 -26.37
C ASP A 366 11.09 7.38 -25.05
N MET A 367 11.95 7.46 -24.02
CA MET A 367 11.55 7.95 -22.68
C MET A 367 10.86 9.33 -22.73
N GLY A 368 11.31 10.22 -23.61
CA GLY A 368 10.69 11.54 -23.79
C GLY A 368 9.34 11.53 -24.51
N ARG A 369 9.05 10.47 -25.27
CA ARG A 369 7.80 10.26 -26.03
C ARG A 369 6.75 9.44 -25.26
N MET A 370 7.11 8.90 -24.09
CA MET A 370 6.24 8.11 -23.21
C MET A 370 6.09 8.74 -21.80
N PRO A 371 5.60 9.99 -21.73
CA PRO A 371 5.51 10.75 -20.48
C PRO A 371 4.58 10.12 -19.43
N TYR A 372 3.47 9.47 -19.80
CA TYR A 372 2.57 8.78 -18.87
C TYR A 372 3.22 7.54 -18.25
N THR A 373 4.02 6.82 -19.02
CA THR A 373 4.83 5.69 -18.53
C THR A 373 5.83 6.14 -17.47
N MET A 374 6.55 7.23 -17.74
CA MET A 374 7.46 7.83 -16.76
C MET A 374 6.73 8.41 -15.55
N ALA A 375 5.55 9.00 -15.75
CA ALA A 375 4.70 9.49 -14.68
C ALA A 375 4.25 8.36 -13.75
N THR A 376 3.99 7.17 -14.31
CA THR A 376 3.67 5.96 -13.54
C THR A 376 4.86 5.53 -12.68
N ILE A 377 6.09 5.54 -13.23
CA ILE A 377 7.31 5.26 -12.46
C ILE A 377 7.49 6.26 -11.31
N TYR A 378 7.24 7.55 -11.56
CA TYR A 378 7.31 8.58 -10.52
C TYR A 378 6.24 8.42 -9.45
N GLU A 379 5.04 7.98 -9.83
CA GLU A 379 3.98 7.69 -8.87
C GLU A 379 4.30 6.47 -8.00
N VAL A 380 4.94 5.42 -8.54
CA VAL A 380 5.45 4.31 -7.72
C VAL A 380 6.51 4.81 -6.71
N LEU A 381 7.43 5.66 -7.14
CA LEU A 381 8.46 6.22 -6.26
C LEU A 381 7.86 7.08 -5.14
N ARG A 382 6.85 7.90 -5.44
CA ARG A 382 6.11 8.68 -4.43
C ARG A 382 5.36 7.74 -3.48
N TYR A 383 4.55 6.85 -4.03
CA TYR A 383 3.63 6.00 -3.28
C TYR A 383 4.37 5.00 -2.37
N SER A 384 5.48 4.43 -2.82
CA SER A 384 6.35 3.56 -2.01
C SER A 384 7.02 4.30 -0.86
N SER A 385 7.26 5.60 -1.01
CA SER A 385 7.89 6.46 0.01
C SER A 385 9.17 5.85 0.60
N SER A 386 10.03 5.31 -0.28
CA SER A 386 11.24 4.60 0.13
C SER A 386 12.06 5.40 1.16
N PRO A 387 12.45 4.78 2.29
CA PRO A 387 13.21 5.46 3.33
C PRO A 387 14.55 6.02 2.83
N ILE A 388 14.87 7.24 3.24
CA ILE A 388 16.22 7.78 3.05
C ILE A 388 17.12 7.22 4.15
N VAL A 389 18.26 6.64 3.76
CA VAL A 389 19.27 6.11 4.70
C VAL A 389 19.62 7.19 5.73
N PRO A 390 19.57 6.89 7.04
CA PRO A 390 19.85 7.88 8.06
C PRO A 390 21.24 8.50 7.92
N HIS A 391 21.36 9.75 8.34
CA HIS A 391 22.62 10.49 8.36
C HIS A 391 23.17 10.56 9.79
N VAL A 392 24.47 10.81 9.95
CA VAL A 392 25.09 11.07 11.26
C VAL A 392 25.87 12.37 11.19
N ALA A 393 25.69 13.22 12.21
CA ALA A 393 26.47 14.44 12.37
C ALA A 393 27.94 14.11 12.65
N THR A 394 28.86 14.56 11.80
CA THR A 394 30.31 14.32 11.94
C THR A 394 30.98 15.27 12.92
N GLU A 395 30.35 16.42 13.18
CA GLU A 395 30.77 17.46 14.12
C GLU A 395 29.56 18.17 14.75
N ASP A 396 29.82 19.01 15.77
CA ASP A 396 28.79 19.82 16.40
C ASP A 396 28.35 20.94 15.42
N VAL A 397 27.07 20.96 15.06
CA VAL A 397 26.51 21.84 14.03
C VAL A 397 25.15 22.37 14.47
N ALA A 398 24.63 23.40 13.80
CA ALA A 398 23.27 23.90 14.04
C ALA A 398 22.38 23.66 12.81
N ILE A 399 21.13 23.27 13.05
CA ILE A 399 20.07 23.12 12.04
C ILE A 399 18.82 23.85 12.53
N SER A 400 18.22 24.70 11.71
CA SER A 400 16.98 25.41 12.05
C SER A 400 17.00 26.08 13.44
N GLY A 401 18.13 26.69 13.81
CA GLY A 401 18.33 27.35 15.11
C GLY A 401 18.57 26.42 16.30
N TYR A 402 18.62 25.10 16.09
CA TYR A 402 18.92 24.11 17.13
C TYR A 402 20.31 23.51 16.97
N GLY A 403 20.94 23.23 18.11
CA GLY A 403 22.24 22.59 18.19
C GLY A 403 22.13 21.08 18.05
N VAL A 404 22.99 20.51 17.21
CA VAL A 404 23.11 19.08 16.93
C VAL A 404 24.52 18.65 17.22
N THR A 405 24.68 17.72 18.15
CA THR A 405 26.00 17.24 18.56
C THR A 405 26.53 16.17 17.61
N LYS A 406 27.85 16.05 17.51
CA LYS A 406 28.55 14.94 16.85
C LYS A 406 27.98 13.59 17.29
N GLY A 407 27.80 12.69 16.33
CA GLY A 407 27.29 11.34 16.53
C GLY A 407 25.76 11.23 16.63
N THR A 408 25.02 12.34 16.52
CA THR A 408 23.56 12.30 16.45
C THR A 408 23.10 11.73 15.10
N VAL A 409 22.22 10.73 15.14
CA VAL A 409 21.54 10.16 13.97
C VAL A 409 20.44 11.12 13.51
N VAL A 410 20.34 11.39 12.22
CA VAL A 410 19.34 12.27 11.62
C VAL A 410 18.46 11.45 10.67
N PHE A 411 17.18 11.34 11.01
CA PHE A 411 16.16 10.75 10.17
C PHE A 411 15.51 11.83 9.31
N ILE A 412 15.56 11.62 8.00
CA ILE A 412 14.84 12.43 7.02
C ILE A 412 13.51 11.74 6.74
N ASN A 413 12.41 12.34 7.20
CA ASN A 413 11.10 11.76 7.00
C ASN A 413 10.60 12.02 5.57
N ASN A 414 11.04 11.24 4.60
CA ASN A 414 10.54 11.34 3.22
C ASN A 414 9.06 10.91 3.11
N TYR A 415 8.54 10.15 4.07
CA TYR A 415 7.15 9.68 4.07
C TYR A 415 6.16 10.84 4.13
N ILE A 416 6.38 11.82 5.02
CA ILE A 416 5.51 13.02 5.10
C ILE A 416 5.54 13.84 3.80
N LEU A 417 6.70 13.94 3.14
CA LEU A 417 6.80 14.65 1.86
C LEU A 417 5.98 14.03 0.75
N ASN A 418 5.78 12.71 0.78
CA ASN A 418 5.07 11.96 -0.26
C ASN A 418 3.59 11.72 0.09
N THR A 419 3.20 11.84 1.35
CA THR A 419 1.85 11.53 1.84
C THR A 419 1.06 12.72 2.37
N SER A 420 1.70 13.89 2.53
CA SER A 420 1.02 15.10 2.99
C SER A 420 -0.02 15.59 1.98
N SER A 421 -1.24 15.83 2.47
CA SER A 421 -2.32 16.48 1.71
C SER A 421 -2.06 17.97 1.45
N GLU A 422 -1.06 18.58 2.10
CA GLU A 422 -0.64 19.95 1.82
C GLU A 422 0.25 20.03 0.57
N LEU A 423 0.98 18.94 0.27
CA LEU A 423 1.93 18.87 -0.84
C LEU A 423 1.33 18.17 -2.08
N TRP A 424 0.45 17.20 -1.86
CA TRP A 424 -0.16 16.39 -2.91
C TRP A 424 -1.69 16.42 -2.84
N GLU A 425 -2.33 16.49 -4.01
CA GLU A 425 -3.78 16.32 -4.15
C GLU A 425 -4.14 14.83 -4.05
N ASN A 426 -4.98 14.45 -3.08
CA ASN A 426 -5.36 13.05 -2.80
C ASN A 426 -4.16 12.08 -2.76
N PRO A 427 -3.22 12.26 -1.80
CA PRO A 427 -1.96 11.51 -1.72
C PRO A 427 -2.14 9.99 -1.62
N GLU A 428 -3.28 9.52 -1.13
CA GLU A 428 -3.61 8.11 -0.97
C GLU A 428 -4.08 7.43 -2.27
N ILE A 429 -4.35 8.20 -3.32
CA ILE A 429 -4.69 7.68 -4.65
C ILE A 429 -3.41 7.51 -5.46
N PHE A 430 -3.23 6.32 -6.03
CA PHE A 430 -2.20 6.08 -7.05
C PHE A 430 -2.67 6.69 -8.38
N ASP A 431 -2.16 7.87 -8.70
CA ASP A 431 -2.52 8.64 -9.89
C ASP A 431 -1.27 9.14 -10.62
N PRO A 432 -0.87 8.49 -11.74
CA PRO A 432 0.23 8.96 -12.57
C PRO A 432 0.03 10.38 -13.12
N GLU A 433 -1.20 10.82 -13.40
CA GLU A 433 -1.46 12.10 -14.06
C GLU A 433 -0.96 13.31 -13.26
N ARG A 434 -0.78 13.16 -11.95
CA ARG A 434 -0.22 14.22 -11.10
C ARG A 434 1.20 14.64 -11.51
N PHE A 435 1.93 13.80 -12.23
CA PHE A 435 3.27 14.12 -12.75
C PHE A 435 3.24 14.71 -14.17
N LEU A 436 2.06 14.89 -14.77
CA LEU A 436 1.89 15.47 -16.10
C LEU A 436 1.47 16.94 -16.02
N GLU A 437 1.92 17.74 -16.97
CA GLU A 437 1.48 19.12 -17.15
C GLU A 437 -0.01 19.13 -17.54
N LYS A 438 -0.83 19.89 -16.79
CA LYS A 438 -2.23 20.11 -17.18
C LYS A 438 -2.25 20.94 -18.47
N ALA A 439 -2.96 20.48 -19.49
CA ALA A 439 -3.17 21.26 -20.70
C ALA A 439 -4.02 22.51 -20.37
N SER A 440 -3.38 23.64 -20.07
CA SER A 440 -4.08 24.90 -19.85
C SER A 440 -3.61 25.99 -20.82
N GLN A 441 -4.61 26.62 -21.44
CA GLN A 441 -4.57 27.75 -22.37
C GLN A 441 -3.45 28.76 -22.06
N LYS A 442 -2.68 29.10 -23.11
CA LYS A 442 -1.79 30.26 -23.27
C LYS A 442 -1.50 31.04 -21.97
N SER A 443 -0.38 30.74 -21.32
CA SER A 443 0.30 31.74 -20.48
C SER A 443 1.72 31.94 -20.99
N THR A 444 2.04 33.19 -21.28
CA THR A 444 3.32 33.70 -21.78
C THR A 444 4.45 33.36 -20.81
N ALA A 445 5.34 32.46 -21.21
CA ALA A 445 6.58 32.20 -20.50
C ALA A 445 7.49 33.45 -20.53
N LYS A 446 7.55 34.19 -19.41
CA LYS A 446 8.70 35.05 -19.10
C LYS A 446 9.81 34.15 -18.56
N THR A 447 10.82 33.93 -19.39
CA THR A 447 12.05 33.22 -19.03
C THR A 447 12.81 34.00 -17.97
N TYR A 448 12.77 33.56 -16.72
CA TYR A 448 13.78 33.91 -15.72
C TYR A 448 14.88 32.83 -15.76
N SER A 449 15.98 33.15 -16.42
CA SER A 449 17.20 32.35 -16.38
C SER A 449 17.93 32.59 -15.05
N ILE A 450 17.72 31.71 -14.07
CA ILE A 450 18.59 31.64 -12.90
C ILE A 450 19.84 30.84 -13.30
N ARG A 451 20.95 31.55 -13.51
CA ARG A 451 22.30 30.96 -13.55
C ARG A 451 22.53 30.21 -12.23
N ARG A 452 22.74 28.89 -12.31
CA ARG A 452 23.33 28.12 -11.20
C ARG A 452 24.78 28.58 -11.04
N ASN A 453 25.11 29.22 -9.92
CA ASN A 453 26.49 29.27 -9.45
C ASN A 453 26.85 27.86 -8.95
N SER A 454 27.61 27.14 -9.75
CA SER A 454 28.17 25.82 -9.42
C SER A 454 29.46 26.00 -8.62
N GLU A 455 29.33 26.16 -7.31
CA GLU A 455 30.35 25.72 -6.36
C GLU A 455 29.62 24.85 -5.32
N GLY A 456 29.72 23.53 -5.46
CA GLY A 456 29.24 22.57 -4.45
C GLY A 456 28.07 21.64 -4.84
N SER A 457 27.54 21.71 -6.06
CA SER A 457 26.55 20.72 -6.54
C SER A 457 27.19 19.68 -7.46
N ASP A 458 27.19 18.41 -7.04
CA ASP A 458 27.69 17.25 -7.79
C ASP A 458 26.80 16.85 -9.01
N SER A 459 26.03 17.79 -9.54
CA SER A 459 25.37 17.66 -10.84
C SER A 459 26.32 18.19 -11.90
N GLY A 460 27.16 17.30 -12.41
CA GLY A 460 28.34 17.59 -13.24
C GLY A 460 28.13 18.58 -14.40
N VAL A 461 28.70 19.77 -14.22
CA VAL A 461 29.14 20.62 -15.32
C VAL A 461 30.61 20.96 -15.07
N GLU A 462 31.50 20.09 -15.54
CA GLU A 462 32.89 20.45 -15.81
C GLU A 462 33.08 20.39 -17.32
N VAL A 463 33.41 21.55 -17.90
CA VAL A 463 33.80 21.69 -19.31
C VAL A 463 35.31 21.71 -19.33
N GLU A 464 35.92 20.68 -19.92
CA GLU A 464 37.35 20.67 -20.22
C GLU A 464 37.69 21.86 -21.13
N LYS A 465 38.59 22.72 -20.65
CA LYS A 465 39.22 23.75 -21.46
C LYS A 465 40.33 23.10 -22.29
N SER A 466 40.07 22.84 -23.57
CA SER A 466 41.13 22.80 -24.57
C SER A 466 40.74 23.69 -25.75
N GLY A 467 41.53 24.75 -25.93
CA GLY A 467 41.32 25.70 -27.01
C GLY A 467 41.76 25.13 -28.34
N LYS A 468 40.87 25.16 -29.34
CA LYS A 468 41.18 25.53 -30.72
C LYS A 468 39.88 25.78 -31.48
N SER A 469 39.84 26.94 -32.11
CA SER A 469 38.78 27.44 -33.00
C SER A 469 38.41 26.42 -34.08
N LEU A 470 37.13 26.06 -34.22
CA LEU A 470 36.56 25.64 -35.51
C LEU A 470 35.02 25.79 -35.56
N SER A 471 34.63 26.83 -36.29
CA SER A 471 33.46 27.04 -37.15
C SER A 471 32.02 26.81 -36.62
N THR A 472 31.31 27.94 -36.61
CA THR A 472 29.90 28.29 -36.87
C THR A 472 28.89 27.28 -37.50
N ASN A 473 29.26 26.05 -37.82
CA ASN A 473 28.36 25.05 -38.44
C ASN A 473 27.57 24.20 -37.43
N LEU A 474 27.87 24.27 -36.12
CA LEU A 474 27.12 23.55 -35.07
C LEU A 474 25.85 24.29 -34.61
N ILE A 475 25.82 25.62 -34.71
CA ILE A 475 24.66 26.43 -34.29
C ILE A 475 23.48 26.26 -35.26
N GLN A 476 23.75 26.06 -36.56
CA GLN A 476 22.68 25.77 -37.53
C GLN A 476 22.16 24.34 -37.45
N LYS A 477 22.96 23.36 -36.98
CA LYS A 477 22.48 21.99 -36.73
C LYS A 477 21.66 21.88 -35.45
N GLN A 478 22.01 22.61 -34.37
CA GLN A 478 21.19 22.69 -33.16
C GLN A 478 19.84 23.40 -33.39
N GLN A 479 19.82 24.47 -34.20
CA GLN A 479 18.56 25.15 -34.55
C GLN A 479 17.67 24.36 -35.53
N LYS A 480 18.21 23.34 -36.21
CA LYS A 480 17.42 22.39 -37.03
C LYS A 480 16.87 21.24 -36.19
N ALA A 481 17.56 20.82 -35.13
CA ALA A 481 17.04 19.82 -34.17
C ALA A 481 15.89 20.39 -33.30
N GLU A 482 15.95 21.66 -32.90
CA GLU A 482 14.85 22.32 -32.17
C GLU A 482 13.62 22.67 -33.02
N LYS A 483 13.70 22.52 -34.36
CA LYS A 483 12.57 22.75 -35.27
C LYS A 483 11.77 21.51 -35.64
N ILE A 484 12.19 20.31 -35.22
CA ILE A 484 11.49 19.05 -35.52
C ILE A 484 10.52 18.64 -34.40
N ASP A 485 10.64 19.19 -33.18
CA ASP A 485 9.81 18.80 -32.03
C ASP A 485 8.53 19.67 -31.82
N LYS A 486 8.03 20.30 -32.89
CA LYS A 486 6.78 21.09 -32.87
C LYS A 486 5.54 20.28 -33.27
N GLY A 487 5.61 18.95 -33.26
CA GLY A 487 4.57 18.07 -33.81
C GLY A 487 3.83 17.16 -32.83
N ILE A 488 4.20 17.10 -31.55
CA ILE A 488 3.53 16.19 -30.58
C ILE A 488 2.73 17.03 -29.58
N GLU A 489 1.44 17.24 -29.85
CA GLU A 489 0.45 17.81 -28.92
C GLU A 489 0.08 16.79 -27.82
N GLY A 490 1.07 16.30 -27.07
CA GLY A 490 0.90 15.36 -25.97
C GLY A 490 1.19 15.97 -24.59
N PRO A 491 0.67 15.39 -23.49
CA PRO A 491 1.00 15.82 -22.14
C PRO A 491 2.50 15.63 -21.87
N ARG A 492 3.16 16.56 -21.18
CA ARG A 492 4.59 16.48 -20.82
C ARG A 492 4.77 16.18 -19.34
N LEU A 493 5.88 15.54 -18.97
CA LEU A 493 6.27 15.42 -17.57
C LEU A 493 6.54 16.80 -16.96
N LYS A 494 6.03 17.03 -15.74
CA LYS A 494 6.35 18.24 -14.97
C LYS A 494 7.86 18.34 -14.74
N ALA A 495 8.45 19.45 -15.17
CA ALA A 495 9.89 19.66 -15.07
C ALA A 495 10.41 19.79 -13.62
N ASN A 496 9.57 20.24 -12.67
CA ASN A 496 9.99 20.44 -11.28
C ASN A 496 8.83 20.24 -10.29
N ILE A 497 9.01 19.34 -9.33
CA ILE A 497 8.13 19.16 -8.18
C ILE A 497 9.02 19.25 -6.92
N PRO A 498 9.13 20.42 -6.27
CA PRO A 498 10.17 20.68 -5.28
C PRO A 498 10.20 19.74 -4.06
N HIS A 499 9.06 19.17 -3.71
CA HIS A 499 8.88 18.27 -2.57
C HIS A 499 9.01 16.78 -2.96
N PHE A 500 9.15 16.45 -4.24
CA PHE A 500 9.35 15.08 -4.70
C PHE A 500 10.86 14.77 -4.79
N ILE A 501 11.41 14.13 -3.76
CA ILE A 501 12.84 13.80 -3.65
C ILE A 501 13.09 12.28 -3.46
N PRO A 502 12.63 11.43 -4.40
CA PRO A 502 12.69 9.97 -4.25
C PRO A 502 14.12 9.40 -4.18
N PHE A 503 15.13 10.19 -4.58
CA PHE A 503 16.54 9.80 -4.62
C PHE A 503 17.42 10.60 -3.65
N SER A 504 16.80 11.26 -2.66
CA SER A 504 17.44 12.25 -1.80
C SER A 504 18.08 13.40 -2.60
N VAL A 505 18.80 14.29 -1.93
CA VAL A 505 19.51 15.44 -2.53
C VAL A 505 20.90 15.62 -1.90
N GLY A 506 21.73 16.44 -2.54
CA GLY A 506 23.03 16.85 -2.00
C GLY A 506 24.14 15.84 -2.21
N LYS A 507 25.19 15.88 -1.38
CA LYS A 507 26.38 15.01 -1.53
C LYS A 507 26.05 13.52 -1.56
N ARG A 508 24.97 13.13 -0.88
CA ARG A 508 24.53 11.73 -0.70
C ARG A 508 23.37 11.33 -1.61
N THR A 509 23.10 12.08 -2.69
CA THR A 509 22.11 11.69 -3.70
C THR A 509 22.40 10.29 -4.26
N CYS A 510 21.34 9.53 -4.58
CA CYS A 510 21.47 8.21 -5.19
C CYS A 510 22.21 8.30 -6.53
N ILE A 511 23.34 7.60 -6.64
CA ILE A 511 24.13 7.54 -7.87
C ILE A 511 23.43 6.72 -8.98
N GLY A 512 22.65 5.71 -8.59
CA GLY A 512 21.93 4.80 -9.50
C GLY A 512 20.55 5.30 -9.96
N GLN A 513 20.16 6.55 -9.67
CA GLN A 513 18.82 7.05 -10.01
C GLN A 513 18.49 6.97 -11.51
N ASN A 514 19.49 7.15 -12.38
CA ASN A 514 19.32 7.06 -13.83
C ASN A 514 19.24 5.61 -14.29
N LEU A 515 20.05 4.71 -13.71
CA LEU A 515 19.93 3.27 -13.96
C LEU A 515 18.52 2.77 -13.68
N LEU A 516 18.01 3.09 -12.49
CA LEU A 516 16.69 2.66 -12.06
C LEU A 516 15.59 3.19 -12.98
N ARG A 517 15.57 4.49 -13.30
CA ARG A 517 14.54 5.08 -14.17
C ARG A 517 14.54 4.47 -15.57
N ARG A 518 15.72 4.23 -16.14
CA ARG A 518 15.90 3.72 -17.51
C ARG A 518 15.55 2.24 -17.64
N PHE A 519 16.06 1.39 -16.76
CA PHE A 519 15.71 -0.04 -16.79
C PHE A 519 14.25 -0.29 -16.41
N ALA A 520 13.72 0.43 -15.40
CA ALA A 520 12.29 0.35 -15.08
C ALA A 520 11.41 0.78 -16.27
N PHE A 521 11.81 1.82 -17.00
CA PHE A 521 11.12 2.28 -18.21
C PHE A 521 11.09 1.20 -19.30
N ILE A 522 12.26 0.62 -19.65
CA ILE A 522 12.33 -0.44 -20.66
C ILE A 522 11.42 -1.61 -20.29
N LEU A 523 11.53 -2.09 -19.05
CA LEU A 523 10.76 -3.22 -18.57
C LEU A 523 9.26 -2.91 -18.64
N LEU A 524 8.83 -1.81 -18.01
CA LEU A 524 7.40 -1.48 -17.90
C LEU A 524 6.76 -1.25 -19.27
N ALA A 525 7.41 -0.47 -20.15
CA ALA A 525 6.88 -0.16 -21.47
C ALA A 525 6.74 -1.40 -22.37
N ASN A 526 7.77 -2.26 -22.42
CA ASN A 526 7.75 -3.44 -23.28
C ASN A 526 6.87 -4.56 -22.71
N ILE A 527 6.78 -4.73 -21.38
CA ILE A 527 5.85 -5.67 -20.76
C ILE A 527 4.41 -5.28 -21.10
N LEU A 528 4.05 -4.00 -20.91
CA LEU A 528 2.69 -3.52 -21.10
C LEU A 528 2.29 -3.37 -22.58
N GLN A 529 3.25 -3.18 -23.49
CA GLN A 529 2.99 -3.25 -24.93
C GLN A 529 2.38 -4.59 -25.34
N GLN A 530 2.91 -5.70 -24.80
CA GLN A 530 2.47 -7.07 -25.14
C GLN A 530 1.42 -7.62 -24.18
N TYR A 531 1.06 -6.86 -23.15
CA TYR A 531 0.09 -7.30 -22.16
C TYR A 531 -1.31 -7.34 -22.78
N LYS A 532 -1.83 -8.55 -22.97
CA LYS A 532 -3.24 -8.76 -23.29
C LYS A 532 -4.02 -8.86 -22.00
N LYS A 533 -5.09 -8.08 -21.93
CA LYS A 533 -6.08 -8.03 -20.86
C LYS A 533 -6.42 -9.44 -20.37
N ILE A 534 -6.02 -9.76 -19.15
CA ILE A 534 -6.62 -10.89 -18.43
C ILE A 534 -7.90 -10.35 -17.80
N TYR A 535 -9.05 -10.72 -18.36
CA TYR A 535 -10.35 -10.56 -17.70
C TYR A 535 -10.54 -11.63 -16.62
N ASP A 536 -9.51 -11.89 -15.81
CA ASP A 536 -9.66 -12.79 -14.67
C ASP A 536 -9.86 -11.93 -13.43
N GLY A 537 -11.10 -12.01 -12.97
CA GLY A 537 -11.57 -11.40 -11.75
C GLY A 537 -11.02 -12.09 -10.52
N TYR A 538 -9.71 -12.00 -10.28
CA TYR A 538 -9.12 -12.38 -9.01
C TYR A 538 -8.02 -11.40 -8.63
N ASN A 539 -8.26 -10.68 -7.54
CA ASN A 539 -7.31 -10.29 -6.50
C ASN A 539 -8.01 -9.31 -5.56
N LEU A 540 -8.73 -9.88 -4.59
CA LEU A 540 -9.12 -9.16 -3.39
C LEU A 540 -7.91 -9.15 -2.45
N ASP A 541 -7.22 -8.02 -2.41
CA ASP A 541 -6.20 -7.75 -1.40
C ASP A 541 -6.94 -7.38 -0.11
N ILE A 542 -7.42 -8.40 0.64
CA ILE A 542 -8.04 -8.20 1.95
C ILE A 542 -6.93 -7.89 2.94
N THR A 543 -6.57 -6.61 3.03
CA THR A 543 -5.86 -6.11 4.20
C THR A 543 -6.84 -6.09 5.36
N VAL A 544 -6.82 -7.16 6.17
CA VAL A 544 -7.45 -7.18 7.49
C VAL A 544 -6.91 -5.98 8.28
N GLY A 545 -7.75 -4.97 8.50
CA GLY A 545 -7.48 -3.89 9.45
C GLY A 545 -7.30 -2.45 8.92
N ARG A 546 -7.70 -2.10 7.69
CA ARG A 546 -7.81 -0.68 7.29
C ARG A 546 -9.27 -0.29 7.08
N LYS A 547 -9.66 0.88 7.62
CA LYS A 547 -10.87 1.59 7.16
C LYS A 547 -10.74 1.75 5.65
N SER A 548 -11.58 1.05 4.89
CA SER A 548 -11.54 1.05 3.44
C SER A 548 -11.94 2.42 2.91
N ASN A 549 -11.04 3.03 2.13
CA ASN A 549 -11.28 4.32 1.50
C ASN A 549 -12.43 4.21 0.47
N ALA A 550 -13.28 5.23 0.36
CA ALA A 550 -14.48 5.19 -0.48
C ALA A 550 -14.16 4.99 -1.98
N LEU A 551 -12.98 5.44 -2.43
CA LEU A 551 -12.54 5.31 -3.82
C LEU A 551 -12.12 3.88 -4.19
N ALA A 552 -11.39 3.18 -3.32
CA ALA A 552 -11.02 1.78 -3.52
C ALA A 552 -12.27 0.88 -3.60
N LYS A 553 -13.34 1.24 -2.88
CA LYS A 553 -14.65 0.60 -3.00
C LYS A 553 -15.25 0.81 -4.39
N ARG A 554 -15.24 2.04 -4.90
CA ARG A 554 -15.78 2.37 -6.24
C ARG A 554 -15.05 1.61 -7.36
N GLU A 555 -13.72 1.53 -7.29
CA GLU A 555 -12.92 0.79 -8.29
C GLU A 555 -13.18 -0.72 -8.23
N ALA A 556 -13.23 -1.31 -7.03
CA ALA A 556 -13.57 -2.72 -6.84
C ALA A 556 -14.97 -3.03 -7.41
N ILE A 557 -15.96 -2.20 -7.09
CA ILE A 557 -17.34 -2.33 -7.60
C ILE A 557 -17.35 -2.25 -9.14
N ASN A 558 -16.70 -1.24 -9.72
CA ASN A 558 -16.63 -1.07 -11.18
C ASN A 558 -15.96 -2.24 -11.91
N ARG A 559 -14.90 -2.82 -11.32
CA ARG A 559 -14.22 -4.01 -11.87
C ARG A 559 -15.13 -5.22 -11.83
N ILE A 560 -15.76 -5.45 -10.69
CA ILE A 560 -16.66 -6.56 -10.44
C ILE A 560 -17.87 -6.54 -11.40
N ARG A 561 -18.44 -5.36 -11.71
CA ARG A 561 -19.55 -5.19 -12.66
C ARG A 561 -19.27 -5.82 -14.04
N LYS A 562 -18.03 -5.73 -14.52
CA LYS A 562 -17.65 -6.17 -15.89
C LYS A 562 -17.49 -7.69 -16.04
N LEU A 563 -17.46 -8.44 -14.95
CA LEU A 563 -17.10 -9.86 -14.94
C LEU A 563 -18.30 -10.81 -15.11
N ARG A 564 -19.52 -10.35 -14.82
CA ARG A 564 -20.69 -11.23 -14.75
C ARG A 564 -21.51 -11.23 -16.03
N LYS A 565 -21.83 -12.42 -16.51
CA LYS A 565 -22.83 -12.61 -17.58
C LYS A 565 -24.24 -12.52 -17.00
N ILE A 566 -25.03 -11.54 -17.45
CA ILE A 566 -26.47 -11.47 -17.15
C ILE A 566 -27.18 -12.52 -18.02
N GLY A 567 -27.42 -13.70 -17.44
CA GLY A 567 -27.91 -14.88 -18.16
C GLY A 567 -29.44 -14.99 -18.34
N ALA A 568 -30.22 -14.02 -17.88
CA ALA A 568 -31.69 -14.03 -17.95
C ALA A 568 -32.20 -12.84 -18.77
N LYS A 569 -33.29 -13.04 -19.56
CA LYS A 569 -33.99 -11.94 -20.25
C LYS A 569 -34.59 -10.93 -19.25
N GLU A 570 -34.92 -11.37 -18.03
CA GLU A 570 -35.43 -10.52 -16.94
C GLU A 570 -35.07 -11.14 -15.58
N LEU A 571 -34.42 -10.37 -14.71
CA LEU A 571 -34.08 -10.76 -13.33
C LEU A 571 -35.24 -10.41 -12.38
N PRO A 572 -35.34 -11.05 -11.19
CA PRO A 572 -36.28 -10.60 -10.16
C PRO A 572 -36.01 -9.13 -9.76
N PRO A 573 -36.99 -8.46 -9.11
CA PRO A 573 -36.77 -7.16 -8.50
C PRO A 573 -35.54 -7.18 -7.58
N PRO A 574 -34.59 -6.27 -7.74
CA PRO A 574 -33.33 -6.30 -6.98
C PRO A 574 -33.49 -5.91 -5.51
N TYR A 575 -34.60 -5.27 -5.14
CA TYR A 575 -34.87 -4.76 -3.81
C TYR A 575 -36.12 -5.44 -3.22
N PRO A 576 -35.98 -6.62 -2.59
CA PRO A 576 -37.09 -7.25 -1.88
C PRO A 576 -37.56 -6.44 -0.66
N ASN A 577 -38.80 -6.65 -0.25
CA ASN A 577 -39.40 -6.01 0.91
C ASN A 577 -38.82 -6.61 2.20
N GLY A 578 -38.33 -5.77 3.11
CA GLY A 578 -37.78 -6.21 4.39
C GLY A 578 -36.89 -5.20 5.13
N TRP A 579 -36.17 -5.71 6.14
CA TRP A 579 -35.21 -4.95 6.93
C TRP A 579 -33.80 -5.05 6.35
N TYR A 580 -33.11 -3.89 6.22
CA TYR A 580 -31.75 -3.79 5.69
C TYR A 580 -30.85 -3.00 6.64
N SER A 581 -29.68 -3.54 7.00
CA SER A 581 -28.72 -2.82 7.85
C SER A 581 -27.97 -1.78 7.01
N ILE A 582 -28.35 -0.51 7.14
CA ILE A 582 -27.76 0.57 6.34
C ILE A 582 -26.49 1.14 6.97
N LEU A 583 -26.34 1.02 8.29
CA LEU A 583 -25.21 1.54 9.07
C LEU A 583 -24.97 0.70 10.33
N GLU A 584 -23.72 0.57 10.75
CA GLU A 584 -23.41 0.17 12.12
C GLU A 584 -23.78 1.28 13.12
N SER A 585 -24.26 0.92 14.31
CA SER A 585 -24.61 1.89 15.36
C SER A 585 -23.42 2.81 15.71
N SER A 586 -22.23 2.22 15.81
CA SER A 586 -20.97 2.91 16.15
C SER A 586 -20.55 3.95 15.12
N ASP A 587 -21.07 3.83 13.89
CA ASP A 587 -20.70 4.67 12.78
C ASP A 587 -21.54 5.95 12.73
N LEU A 588 -22.56 6.11 13.57
CA LEU A 588 -23.37 7.32 13.64
C LEU A 588 -23.34 7.87 15.06
N LYS A 589 -22.48 8.85 15.32
CA LYS A 589 -22.38 9.53 16.62
C LYS A 589 -23.59 10.42 16.87
N VAL A 590 -23.77 10.82 18.13
CA VAL A 590 -24.75 11.83 18.52
C VAL A 590 -24.46 13.13 17.77
N GLU A 591 -25.51 13.74 17.21
CA GLU A 591 -25.45 14.93 16.37
C GLU A 591 -24.67 14.78 15.04
N GLU A 592 -24.37 13.55 14.63
CA GLU A 592 -23.77 13.28 13.33
C GLU A 592 -24.85 13.09 12.25
N VAL A 593 -24.54 13.56 11.05
CA VAL A 593 -25.33 13.38 9.83
C VAL A 593 -24.50 12.57 8.85
N LYS A 594 -25.10 11.55 8.22
CA LYS A 594 -24.46 10.74 7.18
C LYS A 594 -25.33 10.65 5.93
N SER A 595 -24.69 10.83 4.77
CA SER A 595 -25.25 10.48 3.47
C SER A 595 -24.99 9.00 3.18
N ILE A 596 -26.02 8.26 2.81
CA ILE A 596 -25.97 6.82 2.50
C ILE A 596 -26.63 6.57 1.15
N PHE A 597 -26.08 5.66 0.36
CA PHE A 597 -26.73 5.13 -0.84
C PHE A 597 -26.99 3.65 -0.64
N ALA A 598 -28.27 3.25 -0.68
CA ALA A 598 -28.69 1.87 -0.53
C ALA A 598 -30.06 1.68 -1.17
N LEU A 599 -30.34 0.48 -1.68
CA LEU A 599 -31.64 0.12 -2.28
C LEU A 599 -32.05 1.02 -3.45
N GLY A 600 -31.07 1.61 -4.14
CA GLY A 600 -31.29 2.59 -5.21
C GLY A 600 -31.74 3.97 -4.73
N GLU A 601 -31.68 4.24 -3.42
CA GLU A 601 -32.11 5.49 -2.78
C GLU A 601 -30.91 6.25 -2.20
N HIS A 602 -30.94 7.58 -2.32
CA HIS A 602 -30.04 8.46 -1.57
C HIS A 602 -30.72 8.88 -0.26
N LEU A 603 -30.09 8.55 0.86
CA LEU A 603 -30.63 8.73 2.19
C LEU A 603 -29.74 9.65 3.01
N VAL A 604 -30.37 10.46 3.86
CA VAL A 604 -29.72 11.14 4.98
C VAL A 604 -30.12 10.45 6.28
N VAL A 605 -29.15 10.00 7.06
CA VAL A 605 -29.35 9.36 8.35
C VAL A 605 -28.68 10.19 9.41
N TYR A 606 -29.38 10.48 10.51
CA TYR A 606 -28.81 11.30 11.57
C TYR A 606 -29.30 10.87 12.95
N ARG A 607 -28.49 11.17 13.97
CA ARG A 607 -28.79 10.86 15.37
C ARG A 607 -28.95 12.14 16.18
N THR A 608 -30.08 12.32 16.85
CA THR A 608 -30.36 13.49 17.68
C THR A 608 -29.58 13.48 19.00
N ARG A 609 -29.66 14.59 19.76
CA ARG A 609 -29.10 14.68 21.12
C ARG A 609 -29.67 13.62 22.05
N GLU A 610 -30.97 13.33 21.92
CA GLU A 610 -31.69 12.28 22.65
C GLU A 610 -31.39 10.85 22.14
N LYS A 611 -30.39 10.69 21.26
CA LYS A 611 -30.00 9.41 20.64
C LYS A 611 -31.08 8.77 19.76
N LYS A 612 -32.13 9.51 19.37
CA LYS A 612 -33.11 9.05 18.38
C LYS A 612 -32.50 9.08 17.00
N ILE A 613 -32.84 8.10 16.16
CA ILE A 613 -32.32 7.99 14.80
C ILE A 613 -33.44 8.26 13.82
N TYR A 614 -33.13 9.05 12.80
CA TYR A 614 -34.02 9.33 11.69
C TYR A 614 -33.31 9.07 10.37
N ALA A 615 -34.08 8.60 9.38
CA ALA A 615 -33.63 8.51 8.00
C ALA A 615 -34.67 9.17 7.09
N LEU A 616 -34.20 9.98 6.15
CA LEU A 616 -35.01 10.69 5.16
C LEU A 616 -34.37 10.56 3.78
N ASP A 617 -35.10 10.92 2.74
CA ASP A 617 -34.49 11.15 1.43
C ASP A 617 -33.42 12.25 1.54
N ALA A 618 -32.31 12.07 0.82
CA ALA A 618 -31.16 12.94 0.96
C ALA A 618 -31.38 14.34 0.36
N TYR A 619 -32.27 14.52 -0.62
CA TYR A 619 -32.35 15.77 -1.38
C TYR A 619 -33.43 16.71 -0.86
N CYS A 620 -33.03 17.96 -0.63
CA CYS A 620 -33.91 19.03 -0.17
C CYS A 620 -34.94 19.39 -1.26
N PRO A 621 -36.26 19.39 -0.97
CA PRO A 621 -37.30 19.70 -1.96
C PRO A 621 -37.31 21.15 -2.44
N HIS A 622 -36.50 22.02 -1.83
CA HIS A 622 -36.37 23.41 -2.26
C HIS A 622 -35.55 23.52 -3.56
N MET A 623 -34.27 23.16 -3.54
CA MET A 623 -33.35 23.34 -4.68
C MET A 623 -32.46 22.11 -4.90
N GLY A 624 -32.82 20.94 -4.36
CA GLY A 624 -32.10 19.68 -4.58
C GLY A 624 -30.75 19.57 -3.87
N ALA A 625 -30.47 20.38 -2.85
CA ALA A 625 -29.25 20.23 -2.06
C ALA A 625 -29.27 18.92 -1.25
N ASN A 626 -28.18 18.15 -1.26
CA ASN A 626 -28.06 16.92 -0.47
C ASN A 626 -27.89 17.27 1.03
N LEU A 627 -28.91 16.97 1.84
CA LEU A 627 -28.97 17.17 3.28
C LEU A 627 -27.91 16.37 4.05
N GLY A 628 -27.42 15.26 3.49
CA GLY A 628 -26.38 14.44 4.08
C GLY A 628 -24.95 14.94 3.81
N VAL A 629 -24.77 15.91 2.91
CA VAL A 629 -23.46 16.46 2.52
C VAL A 629 -23.34 17.90 2.98
N GLY A 630 -22.71 18.12 4.13
CA GLY A 630 -22.56 19.44 4.76
C GLY A 630 -23.78 19.91 5.56
N GLY A 631 -24.89 19.17 5.53
CA GLY A 631 -26.03 19.43 6.42
C GLY A 631 -25.68 19.15 7.89
N ARG A 632 -26.44 19.77 8.79
CA ARG A 632 -26.20 19.70 10.24
C ARG A 632 -27.49 19.55 11.01
N ILE A 633 -27.41 19.04 12.23
CA ILE A 633 -28.56 18.99 13.13
C ILE A 633 -28.68 20.31 13.88
N VAL A 634 -29.86 20.91 13.84
CA VAL A 634 -30.22 22.10 14.63
C VAL A 634 -31.60 21.85 15.26
N ASP A 635 -31.68 21.97 16.58
CA ASP A 635 -32.91 21.71 17.35
C ASP A 635 -33.50 20.31 17.06
N ASP A 636 -32.62 19.30 17.01
CA ASP A 636 -32.92 17.90 16.66
C ASP A 636 -33.52 17.70 15.25
N GLN A 637 -33.46 18.72 14.38
CA GLN A 637 -33.92 18.65 12.99
C GLN A 637 -32.75 18.73 12.02
N ILE A 638 -32.92 18.14 10.83
CA ILE A 638 -31.91 18.25 9.78
C ILE A 638 -32.02 19.60 9.07
N GLU A 639 -30.94 20.38 9.09
CA GLU A 639 -30.83 21.66 8.41
C GLU A 639 -30.07 21.51 7.09
N CYS A 640 -30.67 22.01 6.02
CA CYS A 640 -30.10 22.02 4.68
C CYS A 640 -28.84 22.90 4.61
N PRO A 641 -27.72 22.41 4.03
CA PRO A 641 -26.46 23.17 3.97
C PRO A 641 -26.55 24.44 3.13
N PHE A 642 -27.48 24.49 2.16
CA PHE A 642 -27.50 25.56 1.16
C PHE A 642 -28.28 26.79 1.65
N HIS A 643 -29.56 26.60 1.96
CA HIS A 643 -30.48 27.68 2.34
C HIS A 643 -31.00 27.53 3.77
N GLN A 644 -30.46 26.58 4.55
CA GLN A 644 -30.78 26.40 5.97
C GLN A 644 -32.26 26.08 6.28
N TRP A 645 -33.00 25.54 5.30
CA TRP A 645 -34.33 24.99 5.56
C TRP A 645 -34.22 23.79 6.49
N ARG A 646 -35.06 23.73 7.52
CA ARG A 646 -35.04 22.64 8.51
C ARG A 646 -36.20 21.69 8.30
N PHE A 647 -35.91 20.39 8.33
CA PHE A 647 -36.89 19.33 8.15
C PHE A 647 -36.94 18.42 9.37
N ARG A 648 -38.16 18.11 9.80
CA ARG A 648 -38.36 17.31 11.00
C ARG A 648 -38.16 15.82 10.74
N GLY A 649 -37.38 15.14 11.57
CA GLY A 649 -37.07 13.72 11.37
C GLY A 649 -38.26 12.77 11.42
N SER A 650 -39.25 13.06 12.26
CA SER A 650 -40.38 12.15 12.51
C SER A 650 -41.41 12.07 11.39
N ASP A 651 -41.57 13.14 10.61
CA ASP A 651 -42.59 13.23 9.54
C ASP A 651 -42.12 14.00 8.29
N GLY A 652 -40.87 14.44 8.28
CA GLY A 652 -40.22 15.09 7.15
C GLY A 652 -40.65 16.53 6.88
N LYS A 653 -41.58 17.09 7.67
CA LYS A 653 -42.15 18.42 7.40
C LYS A 653 -41.08 19.51 7.52
N CYS A 654 -41.13 20.49 6.63
CA CYS A 654 -40.36 21.72 6.80
C CYS A 654 -40.90 22.49 8.00
N ILE A 655 -40.04 22.77 8.98
CA ILE A 655 -40.42 23.45 10.23
C ILE A 655 -39.83 24.85 10.36
N ASN A 656 -38.80 25.20 9.57
CA ASN A 656 -38.17 26.50 9.62
C ASN A 656 -37.55 26.88 8.28
N ILE A 657 -37.74 28.14 7.87
CA ILE A 657 -37.07 28.78 6.73
C ILE A 657 -36.51 30.10 7.27
N PRO A 658 -35.19 30.24 7.47
CA PRO A 658 -34.63 31.31 8.28
C PRO A 658 -34.83 32.72 7.73
N TYR A 659 -35.11 32.86 6.44
CA TYR A 659 -35.30 34.13 5.75
C TYR A 659 -36.76 34.41 5.34
N ALA A 660 -37.72 33.58 5.76
CA ALA A 660 -39.14 33.74 5.44
C ALA A 660 -39.99 33.89 6.70
N ALA A 661 -41.10 34.62 6.61
CA ALA A 661 -42.03 34.83 7.73
C ALA A 661 -42.81 33.56 8.12
N GLY A 662 -42.76 32.51 7.30
CA GLY A 662 -43.43 31.24 7.55
C GLY A 662 -42.90 30.13 6.64
N VAL A 663 -43.33 28.90 6.92
CA VAL A 663 -42.99 27.72 6.11
C VAL A 663 -43.99 27.51 4.98
N CYS A 664 -43.51 27.00 3.84
CA CYS A 664 -44.39 26.60 2.74
C CYS A 664 -45.27 25.41 3.18
N GLN A 665 -46.60 25.58 3.12
CA GLN A 665 -47.53 24.51 3.48
C GLN A 665 -47.36 23.31 2.54
N GLY A 666 -47.20 22.11 3.10
CA GLY A 666 -47.06 20.86 2.35
C GLY A 666 -45.64 20.46 1.99
N THR A 667 -44.63 21.33 2.16
CA THR A 667 -43.24 20.95 1.91
C THR A 667 -42.77 19.92 2.93
N LYS A 668 -42.44 18.72 2.46
CA LYS A 668 -41.89 17.62 3.26
C LYS A 668 -40.85 16.83 2.48
N VAL A 669 -39.94 16.20 3.21
CA VAL A 669 -39.03 15.15 2.73
C VAL A 669 -39.64 13.80 3.11
N ARG A 670 -39.50 12.76 2.29
CA ARG A 670 -39.94 11.42 2.67
C ARG A 670 -39.12 10.91 3.86
N THR A 671 -39.78 10.26 4.81
CA THR A 671 -39.15 9.62 5.97
C THR A 671 -39.18 8.10 5.84
N TRP A 672 -38.19 7.45 6.41
CA TRP A 672 -38.06 5.99 6.42
C TRP A 672 -38.16 5.44 7.85
N ILE A 673 -38.77 4.27 8.01
CA ILE A 673 -38.83 3.59 9.31
C ILE A 673 -37.46 2.98 9.59
N VAL A 674 -36.85 3.36 10.71
CA VAL A 674 -35.55 2.86 11.16
C VAL A 674 -35.59 2.26 12.56
N ARG A 675 -34.75 1.26 12.82
CA ARG A 675 -34.58 0.62 14.12
C ARG A 675 -33.11 0.34 14.41
N GLU A 676 -32.64 0.70 15.59
CA GLU A 676 -31.31 0.34 16.08
C GLU A 676 -31.41 -0.93 16.93
N VAL A 677 -30.83 -2.03 16.45
CA VAL A 677 -30.88 -3.35 17.10
C VAL A 677 -29.57 -4.10 16.82
N ASN A 678 -29.04 -4.82 17.82
CA ASN A 678 -27.82 -5.65 17.69
C ASN A 678 -26.62 -4.89 17.09
N ASP A 679 -26.34 -3.67 17.58
CA ASP A 679 -25.30 -2.74 17.09
C ASP A 679 -25.42 -2.31 15.62
N ASN A 680 -26.60 -2.45 15.01
CA ASN A 680 -26.88 -2.07 13.62
C ASN A 680 -28.10 -1.15 13.55
N ILE A 681 -28.10 -0.24 12.58
CA ILE A 681 -29.22 0.62 12.22
C ILE A 681 -29.88 0.02 10.97
N PHE A 682 -31.06 -0.54 11.16
CA PHE A 682 -31.87 -1.13 10.11
C PHE A 682 -32.87 -0.13 9.56
N LEU A 683 -33.06 -0.15 8.25
CA LEU A 683 -34.10 0.56 7.53
C LEU A 683 -35.11 -0.44 6.97
N TRP A 684 -36.40 -0.11 7.11
CA TRP A 684 -37.50 -0.88 6.54
C TRP A 684 -37.77 -0.41 5.12
N TYR A 685 -37.56 -1.31 4.16
CA TYR A 685 -37.90 -1.09 2.77
C TYR A 685 -39.14 -1.90 2.41
N HIS A 686 -40.12 -1.21 1.83
CA HIS A 686 -41.30 -1.85 1.27
C HIS A 686 -41.76 -1.05 0.04
N ALA A 687 -42.08 -1.75 -1.05
CA ALA A 687 -42.59 -1.15 -2.28
C ALA A 687 -43.88 -0.34 -2.02
N ASN A 688 -44.74 -0.84 -1.12
CA ASN A 688 -45.90 -0.12 -0.59
C ASN A 688 -45.53 0.55 0.74
N SER A 689 -45.45 1.88 0.77
CA SER A 689 -45.01 2.63 1.96
C SER A 689 -45.93 2.54 3.19
N GLU A 690 -47.16 2.06 3.02
CA GLU A 690 -48.15 1.92 4.11
C GLU A 690 -47.98 0.60 4.91
N GLU A 691 -47.19 -0.34 4.40
CA GLU A 691 -47.00 -1.64 5.02
C GLU A 691 -46.14 -1.57 6.30
N LYS A 692 -46.64 -2.24 7.34
CA LYS A 692 -46.01 -2.20 8.67
C LYS A 692 -44.87 -3.22 8.75
N PRO A 693 -43.71 -2.85 9.34
CA PRO A 693 -42.62 -3.79 9.53
C PRO A 693 -42.98 -4.91 10.50
N TRP A 694 -42.48 -6.11 10.24
CA TRP A 694 -42.42 -7.16 11.26
C TRP A 694 -41.37 -6.85 12.33
N CYS A 695 -41.49 -7.48 13.49
CA CYS A 695 -40.57 -7.30 14.61
C CYS A 695 -39.16 -7.79 14.23
N LEU A 696 -38.16 -6.95 14.45
CA LEU A 696 -36.76 -7.31 14.28
C LEU A 696 -36.25 -7.94 15.60
N PRO A 697 -35.71 -9.16 15.61
CA PRO A 697 -35.33 -9.84 16.84
C PRO A 697 -34.05 -9.24 17.44
N SER A 698 -34.09 -8.90 18.72
CA SER A 698 -32.91 -8.47 19.48
C SER A 698 -32.23 -9.62 20.19
N ILE A 699 -30.91 -9.50 20.35
CA ILE A 699 -30.07 -10.48 21.02
C ILE A 699 -29.74 -9.95 22.42
N LYS A 700 -30.41 -10.53 23.42
CA LYS A 700 -30.24 -10.15 24.83
C LYS A 700 -28.78 -10.15 25.28
N GLU A 701 -27.99 -11.14 24.86
CA GLU A 701 -26.57 -11.24 25.23
C GLU A 701 -25.71 -10.08 24.68
N ILE A 702 -26.13 -9.44 23.59
CA ILE A 702 -25.44 -8.26 23.05
C ILE A 702 -25.97 -7.01 23.77
N GLU A 703 -27.29 -6.89 23.94
CA GLU A 703 -27.93 -5.76 24.64
C GLU A 703 -27.43 -5.59 26.07
N ASN A 704 -27.22 -6.70 26.79
CA ASN A 704 -26.74 -6.70 28.17
C ASN A 704 -25.20 -6.73 28.30
N ASN A 705 -24.47 -6.64 27.18
CA ASN A 705 -23.00 -6.70 27.10
C ASN A 705 -22.35 -8.01 27.61
N GLU A 706 -23.08 -9.12 27.70
CA GLU A 706 -22.48 -10.44 27.97
C GLU A 706 -21.59 -10.90 26.81
N PHE A 707 -22.03 -10.65 25.57
CA PHE A 707 -21.31 -10.95 24.34
C PHE A 707 -20.74 -9.65 23.79
N VAL A 708 -19.42 -9.59 23.68
CA VAL A 708 -18.72 -8.42 23.15
C VAL A 708 -18.31 -8.66 21.71
N PHE A 709 -18.14 -7.56 20.97
CA PHE A 709 -17.64 -7.56 19.60
C PHE A 709 -16.16 -7.96 19.53
N HIS A 710 -15.81 -8.89 18.65
CA HIS A 710 -14.44 -9.39 18.46
C HIS A 710 -13.84 -9.12 17.08
N GLY A 711 -14.66 -8.81 16.08
CA GLY A 711 -14.20 -8.61 14.71
C GLY A 711 -15.32 -8.40 13.69
N ARG A 712 -14.96 -7.82 12.56
CA ARG A 712 -15.84 -7.51 11.42
C ARG A 712 -15.10 -7.78 10.10
N ASN A 713 -15.79 -8.39 9.16
CA ASN A 713 -15.38 -8.42 7.74
C ASN A 713 -16.44 -7.73 6.87
N GLU A 714 -16.06 -7.32 5.66
CA GLU A 714 -16.94 -6.66 4.69
C GLU A 714 -16.58 -7.16 3.29
N PHE A 715 -17.59 -7.56 2.53
CA PHE A 715 -17.47 -8.07 1.18
C PHE A 715 -18.41 -7.34 0.23
N PHE A 716 -17.98 -7.16 -1.01
CA PHE A 716 -18.83 -6.69 -2.11
C PHE A 716 -19.02 -7.85 -3.08
N VAL A 717 -20.26 -8.30 -3.23
CA VAL A 717 -20.61 -9.49 -4.01
C VAL A 717 -21.46 -9.07 -5.21
N ASN A 718 -21.09 -9.52 -6.41
CA ASN A 718 -21.83 -9.29 -7.64
C ASN A 718 -22.78 -10.42 -7.95
N CYS A 719 -23.94 -10.35 -7.30
CA CYS A 719 -25.02 -11.29 -7.49
C CYS A 719 -26.37 -10.64 -7.24
N HIS A 720 -27.42 -11.33 -7.66
CA HIS A 720 -28.75 -10.96 -7.22
C HIS A 720 -28.85 -11.25 -5.71
N ILE A 721 -29.38 -10.31 -4.91
CA ILE A 721 -29.42 -10.42 -3.43
C ILE A 721 -29.89 -11.79 -2.93
N GLN A 722 -30.92 -12.36 -3.58
CA GLN A 722 -31.47 -13.68 -3.25
C GLN A 722 -30.46 -14.83 -3.28
N GLU A 723 -29.39 -14.76 -4.08
CA GLU A 723 -28.42 -15.85 -4.23
C GLU A 723 -27.59 -16.10 -2.97
N ILE A 724 -27.35 -15.07 -2.16
CA ILE A 724 -26.57 -15.19 -0.91
C ILE A 724 -27.35 -16.02 0.13
N PRO A 725 -28.60 -15.67 0.52
CA PRO A 725 -29.38 -16.48 1.45
C PRO A 725 -29.85 -17.82 0.86
N GLU A 726 -29.98 -17.96 -0.47
CA GLU A 726 -30.27 -19.25 -1.12
C GLU A 726 -29.21 -20.32 -0.79
N ASN A 727 -27.97 -19.88 -0.54
CA ASN A 727 -26.87 -20.77 -0.17
C ASN A 727 -27.14 -21.57 1.12
N GLY A 728 -27.89 -20.99 2.06
CA GLY A 728 -28.31 -21.72 3.26
C GLY A 728 -29.27 -22.88 2.97
N ALA A 729 -29.94 -22.88 1.82
CA ALA A 729 -30.82 -23.95 1.35
C ALA A 729 -30.16 -24.87 0.30
N ASP A 730 -29.02 -24.47 -0.27
CA ASP A 730 -28.21 -25.31 -1.16
C ASP A 730 -27.36 -26.29 -0.33
N LEU A 731 -27.96 -27.37 0.14
CA LEU A 731 -27.27 -28.26 1.09
C LEU A 731 -26.06 -28.98 0.47
N ALA A 732 -26.02 -29.12 -0.86
CA ALA A 732 -24.94 -29.79 -1.57
C ALA A 732 -23.65 -28.94 -1.66
N HIS A 733 -23.78 -27.61 -1.73
CA HIS A 733 -22.60 -26.73 -1.85
C HIS A 733 -21.66 -26.86 -0.63
N PHE A 734 -22.19 -27.09 0.58
CA PHE A 734 -21.37 -27.19 1.80
C PHE A 734 -20.29 -28.27 1.66
N LYS A 735 -20.64 -29.40 1.05
CA LYS A 735 -19.64 -30.43 0.74
C LYS A 735 -18.78 -30.01 -0.46
N ALA A 736 -19.39 -29.57 -1.56
CA ALA A 736 -18.66 -29.30 -2.80
C ALA A 736 -17.59 -28.20 -2.68
N VAL A 737 -17.88 -27.14 -1.90
CA VAL A 737 -17.04 -25.94 -1.77
C VAL A 737 -16.24 -25.93 -0.46
N HIS A 738 -16.83 -26.47 0.63
CA HIS A 738 -16.27 -26.36 1.98
C HIS A 738 -15.76 -27.67 2.59
N GLU A 739 -15.62 -28.76 1.82
CA GLU A 739 -14.99 -30.02 2.29
C GLU A 739 -13.48 -29.88 2.52
N SER A 740 -12.79 -29.10 1.68
CA SER A 740 -11.33 -28.91 1.72
C SER A 740 -10.90 -28.06 2.92
N SER A 741 -9.75 -28.42 3.51
CA SER A 741 -9.18 -27.76 4.70
C SER A 741 -9.15 -26.23 4.58
N LEU A 742 -9.33 -25.54 5.72
CA LEU A 742 -9.13 -24.08 5.79
C LEU A 742 -7.69 -23.67 5.46
N LEU A 743 -6.71 -24.57 5.69
CA LEU A 743 -5.31 -24.37 5.30
C LEU A 743 -5.10 -24.35 3.78
N ALA A 744 -6.09 -24.81 3.02
CA ALA A 744 -6.07 -24.72 1.56
C ALA A 744 -6.29 -23.28 1.05
N GLY A 745 -6.61 -22.31 1.93
CA GLY A 745 -6.86 -20.92 1.57
C GLY A 745 -8.25 -20.69 0.97
N GLY A 746 -8.52 -19.45 0.56
CA GLY A 746 -9.76 -19.06 -0.13
C GLY A 746 -9.74 -19.48 -1.60
N ILE A 747 -9.01 -18.74 -2.43
CA ILE A 747 -8.87 -18.93 -3.88
C ILE A 747 -7.91 -20.11 -4.16
N ASN A 748 -8.20 -20.94 -5.17
CA ASN A 748 -7.39 -22.09 -5.59
C ASN A 748 -7.17 -23.19 -4.53
N SER A 749 -8.12 -23.39 -3.62
CA SER A 749 -8.08 -24.50 -2.65
C SER A 749 -7.91 -25.88 -3.29
N GLY A 750 -8.32 -26.02 -4.56
CA GLY A 750 -8.18 -27.22 -5.37
C GLY A 750 -6.73 -27.65 -5.67
N SER A 751 -5.78 -26.71 -5.76
CA SER A 751 -4.36 -26.96 -6.09
C SER A 751 -3.43 -26.89 -4.87
N SER A 752 -3.95 -26.56 -3.69
CA SER A 752 -3.15 -26.44 -2.47
C SER A 752 -2.62 -27.79 -1.96
N ARG A 753 -1.33 -27.82 -1.58
CA ARG A 753 -0.69 -28.98 -0.93
C ARG A 753 -1.33 -29.36 0.41
N PHE A 754 -2.12 -28.46 1.01
CA PHE A 754 -2.80 -28.67 2.29
C PHE A 754 -4.30 -29.01 2.14
N LYS A 755 -4.79 -29.24 0.92
CA LYS A 755 -6.20 -29.54 0.65
C LYS A 755 -6.77 -30.66 1.54
N ASN A 756 -5.98 -31.70 1.78
CA ASN A 756 -6.35 -32.88 2.57
C ASN A 756 -5.89 -32.81 4.04
N ALA A 757 -5.41 -31.65 4.52
CA ALA A 757 -4.99 -31.45 5.91
C ALA A 757 -6.20 -31.27 6.85
N GLY A 758 -7.09 -32.26 6.87
CA GLY A 758 -8.34 -32.28 7.60
C GLY A 758 -9.57 -32.08 6.71
N ASN A 759 -10.56 -32.97 6.83
CA ASN A 759 -11.79 -32.93 6.05
C ASN A 759 -12.96 -32.44 6.89
N HIS A 760 -13.74 -31.53 6.32
CA HIS A 760 -14.93 -30.97 6.93
C HIS A 760 -16.15 -31.81 6.54
N HIS A 761 -16.89 -32.28 7.54
CA HIS A 761 -18.14 -33.00 7.33
C HIS A 761 -19.31 -32.13 7.77
N TRP A 762 -20.31 -32.04 6.89
CA TRP A 762 -21.49 -31.20 7.05
C TRP A 762 -22.74 -32.06 6.94
N GLN A 763 -23.64 -31.93 7.90
CA GLN A 763 -25.02 -32.41 7.80
C GLN A 763 -25.93 -31.22 8.03
N ALA A 764 -26.77 -30.87 7.06
CA ALA A 764 -27.58 -29.68 7.10
C ALA A 764 -29.05 -29.95 6.75
N GLU A 765 -29.96 -29.19 7.35
CA GLU A 765 -31.40 -29.20 7.09
C GLU A 765 -31.89 -27.75 7.03
N TRP A 766 -32.72 -27.43 6.04
CA TRP A 766 -33.32 -26.09 5.87
C TRP A 766 -34.86 -26.17 5.92
N LYS A 767 -35.50 -25.25 6.64
CA LYS A 767 -36.96 -25.13 6.71
C LYS A 767 -37.46 -23.70 6.96
N PRO A 768 -38.60 -23.30 6.37
CA PRO A 768 -39.26 -22.03 6.72
C PRO A 768 -40.07 -22.16 8.02
N PHE A 769 -40.42 -21.04 8.64
CA PHE A 769 -41.38 -21.00 9.75
C PHE A 769 -42.81 -20.80 9.24
N ASP A 770 -43.78 -21.32 9.99
CA ASP A 770 -45.19 -21.11 9.72
C ASP A 770 -45.70 -19.74 10.25
N SER A 771 -46.92 -19.38 9.86
CA SER A 771 -47.60 -18.17 10.35
C SER A 771 -47.70 -18.19 11.89
N PRO A 772 -47.45 -17.07 12.60
CA PRO A 772 -47.28 -15.69 12.10
C PRO A 772 -45.84 -15.30 11.70
N GLN A 773 -44.86 -16.20 11.84
CA GLN A 773 -43.43 -15.93 11.61
C GLN A 773 -42.96 -16.28 10.19
N LYS A 774 -43.83 -16.14 9.19
CA LYS A 774 -43.55 -16.50 7.78
C LYS A 774 -42.31 -15.83 7.18
N HIS A 775 -41.84 -14.74 7.77
CA HIS A 775 -40.63 -14.01 7.38
C HIS A 775 -39.32 -14.64 7.90
N LEU A 776 -39.40 -15.73 8.66
CA LEU A 776 -38.24 -16.45 9.20
C LEU A 776 -38.03 -17.79 8.47
N ALA A 777 -36.77 -18.16 8.33
CA ALA A 777 -36.35 -19.50 7.94
C ALA A 777 -35.14 -19.94 8.77
N LYS A 778 -34.91 -21.24 8.87
CA LYS A 778 -33.83 -21.81 9.67
C LYS A 778 -33.07 -22.87 8.90
N VAL A 779 -31.74 -22.75 8.96
CA VAL A 779 -30.80 -23.82 8.62
C VAL A 779 -30.20 -24.37 9.91
N THR A 780 -30.19 -25.69 10.07
CA THR A 780 -29.48 -26.36 11.16
C THR A 780 -28.38 -27.19 10.55
N LEU A 781 -27.15 -27.02 11.02
CA LEU A 781 -26.00 -27.75 10.51
C LEU A 781 -25.12 -28.29 11.63
N LYS A 782 -24.62 -29.51 11.45
CA LYS A 782 -23.56 -30.10 12.27
C LYS A 782 -22.27 -30.05 11.49
N HIS A 783 -21.28 -29.38 12.06
CA HIS A 783 -19.95 -29.25 11.48
C HIS A 783 -18.94 -30.03 12.31
N SER A 784 -18.20 -30.94 11.66
CA SER A 784 -17.08 -31.63 12.29
C SER A 784 -15.83 -31.61 11.43
N ILE A 785 -14.66 -31.56 12.08
CA ILE A 785 -13.34 -31.60 11.42
C ILE A 785 -12.62 -32.86 11.86
N ALA A 786 -12.29 -33.72 10.88
CA ALA A 786 -11.54 -34.95 11.08
C ALA A 786 -10.16 -34.83 10.43
N LEU A 787 -9.09 -35.05 11.21
CA LEU A 787 -7.71 -35.04 10.69
C LEU A 787 -7.34 -36.37 10.01
N THR A 788 -7.97 -37.46 10.46
CA THR A 788 -7.95 -38.81 9.89
C THR A 788 -9.31 -39.48 10.17
N SER A 789 -9.62 -40.62 9.55
CA SER A 789 -10.88 -41.38 9.80
C SER A 789 -11.09 -41.82 11.25
N LYS A 790 -10.09 -41.69 12.13
CA LYS A 790 -10.13 -42.08 13.54
C LYS A 790 -9.97 -40.93 14.54
N LEU A 791 -9.66 -39.70 14.10
CA LEU A 791 -9.38 -38.56 15.00
C LEU A 791 -10.27 -37.35 14.68
N HIS A 792 -11.30 -37.15 15.51
CA HIS A 792 -12.22 -36.00 15.46
C HIS A 792 -11.75 -34.87 16.38
N MET A 793 -11.24 -33.78 15.80
CA MET A 793 -10.67 -32.66 16.57
C MET A 793 -11.71 -31.61 16.99
N PHE A 794 -12.75 -31.42 16.19
CA PHE A 794 -13.67 -30.30 16.35
C PHE A 794 -15.08 -30.72 15.99
N GLU A 795 -16.05 -30.38 16.82
CA GLU A 795 -17.48 -30.55 16.58
C GLU A 795 -18.22 -29.30 17.05
N MET A 796 -19.14 -28.83 16.22
CA MET A 796 -19.90 -27.62 16.44
C MET A 796 -21.29 -27.75 15.82
N ASP A 797 -22.31 -27.45 16.63
CA ASP A 797 -23.66 -27.25 16.16
C ASP A 797 -23.79 -25.79 15.72
N VAL A 798 -24.23 -25.54 14.49
CA VAL A 798 -24.56 -24.20 14.02
C VAL A 798 -26.02 -24.15 13.63
N THR A 799 -26.69 -23.10 14.06
CA THR A 799 -28.06 -22.77 13.63
C THR A 799 -28.03 -21.40 12.99
N GLY A 800 -28.43 -21.31 11.72
CA GLY A 800 -28.64 -20.05 11.04
C GLY A 800 -30.12 -19.70 10.99
N GLU A 801 -30.48 -18.55 11.55
CA GLU A 801 -31.82 -17.98 11.45
C GLU A 801 -31.81 -16.86 10.41
N GLN A 802 -32.45 -17.12 9.27
CA GLN A 802 -32.66 -16.15 8.21
C GLN A 802 -33.90 -15.30 8.56
N ILE A 803 -33.70 -13.98 8.62
CA ILE A 803 -34.74 -13.00 8.94
C ILE A 803 -34.96 -12.13 7.71
N GLY A 804 -36.07 -12.37 7.02
CA GLY A 804 -36.39 -11.69 5.77
C GLY A 804 -35.32 -11.91 4.69
N PRO A 805 -35.16 -10.96 3.75
CA PRO A 805 -34.28 -11.13 2.60
C PRO A 805 -32.78 -10.92 2.89
N ALA A 806 -32.41 -10.30 4.01
CA ALA A 806 -31.13 -9.59 4.12
C ALA A 806 -30.39 -9.73 5.47
N TYR A 807 -30.93 -10.47 6.45
CA TYR A 807 -30.32 -10.60 7.77
C TYR A 807 -30.26 -12.05 8.22
N VAL A 808 -29.08 -12.51 8.67
CA VAL A 808 -28.88 -13.85 9.23
C VAL A 808 -28.22 -13.75 10.60
N GLN A 809 -28.76 -14.50 11.56
CA GLN A 809 -28.12 -14.74 12.85
C GLN A 809 -27.60 -16.18 12.87
N LEU A 810 -26.28 -16.34 12.92
CA LEU A 810 -25.62 -17.63 13.08
C LEU A 810 -25.31 -17.85 14.56
N HIS A 811 -25.83 -18.95 15.10
CA HIS A 811 -25.65 -19.38 16.47
C HIS A 811 -24.77 -20.61 16.46
N MET A 812 -23.53 -20.44 16.89
CA MET A 812 -22.53 -21.51 16.92
C MET A 812 -22.34 -21.97 18.36
N LYS A 813 -22.49 -23.27 18.59
CA LYS A 813 -22.34 -23.90 19.91
C LYS A 813 -21.38 -25.07 19.81
N SER A 814 -20.37 -25.08 20.65
CA SER A 814 -19.51 -26.25 20.86
C SER A 814 -19.45 -26.59 22.34
N SER A 815 -19.49 -27.88 22.65
CA SER A 815 -19.33 -28.39 24.02
C SER A 815 -17.95 -28.08 24.61
N ARG A 816 -16.93 -27.82 23.78
CA ARG A 816 -15.55 -27.58 24.20
C ARG A 816 -15.19 -26.12 24.47
N PHE A 817 -15.80 -25.17 23.76
CA PHE A 817 -15.41 -23.75 23.83
C PHE A 817 -16.57 -22.76 23.86
N GLY A 818 -17.80 -23.22 24.09
CA GLY A 818 -18.93 -22.34 24.39
C GLY A 818 -19.70 -21.83 23.17
N ARG A 819 -20.24 -20.61 23.28
CA ARG A 819 -21.21 -20.03 22.33
C ARG A 819 -20.61 -18.81 21.61
N ILE A 820 -20.76 -18.78 20.29
CA ILE A 820 -20.36 -17.66 19.42
C ILE A 820 -21.57 -17.27 18.57
N LYS A 821 -21.80 -15.97 18.40
CA LYS A 821 -22.80 -15.43 17.48
C LYS A 821 -22.13 -14.67 16.34
N VAL A 822 -22.60 -14.90 15.12
CA VAL A 822 -22.19 -14.16 13.93
C VAL A 822 -23.43 -13.52 13.31
N LEU A 823 -23.38 -12.22 13.09
CA LEU A 823 -24.45 -11.47 12.45
C LEU A 823 -24.04 -11.16 11.02
N GLN A 824 -24.77 -11.69 10.04
CA GLN A 824 -24.58 -11.41 8.62
C GLN A 824 -25.65 -10.45 8.13
N THR A 825 -25.27 -9.32 7.55
CA THR A 825 -26.21 -8.37 6.95
C THR A 825 -25.87 -8.14 5.49
N ILE A 826 -26.89 -8.08 4.63
CA ILE A 826 -26.76 -7.86 3.19
C ILE A 826 -27.47 -6.55 2.83
N THR A 827 -26.77 -5.65 2.14
CA THR A 827 -27.35 -4.37 1.71
C THR A 827 -27.11 -4.18 0.21
N PRO A 828 -28.17 -4.10 -0.60
CA PRO A 828 -28.03 -3.72 -2.00
C PRO A 828 -27.49 -2.29 -2.10
N ILE A 829 -26.28 -2.16 -2.61
CA ILE A 829 -25.73 -0.86 -3.00
C ILE A 829 -26.12 -0.58 -4.44
N GLU A 830 -26.22 -1.62 -5.27
CA GLU A 830 -26.74 -1.57 -6.64
C GLU A 830 -27.57 -2.84 -6.92
N PRO A 831 -28.31 -2.94 -8.04
CA PRO A 831 -29.15 -4.10 -8.33
C PRO A 831 -28.45 -5.46 -8.25
N LEU A 832 -27.17 -5.51 -8.63
CA LEU A 832 -26.35 -6.72 -8.55
C LEU A 832 -25.18 -6.61 -7.58
N VAL A 833 -24.97 -5.46 -6.92
CA VAL A 833 -23.82 -5.29 -6.02
C VAL A 833 -24.32 -5.24 -4.57
N GLN A 834 -23.97 -6.28 -3.84
CA GLN A 834 -24.42 -6.50 -2.47
C GLN A 834 -23.25 -6.25 -1.50
N LYS A 835 -23.43 -5.34 -0.54
CA LYS A 835 -22.52 -5.20 0.60
C LYS A 835 -22.91 -6.22 1.66
N VAL A 836 -22.02 -7.17 1.94
CA VAL A 836 -22.20 -8.20 2.97
C VAL A 836 -21.25 -7.91 4.13
N VAL A 837 -21.75 -7.90 5.36
CA VAL A 837 -20.96 -7.64 6.56
C VAL A 837 -21.21 -8.76 7.56
N HIS A 838 -20.15 -9.37 8.08
CA HIS A 838 -20.23 -10.26 9.24
C HIS A 838 -19.66 -9.58 10.48
N ARG A 839 -20.35 -9.72 11.61
CA ARG A 839 -19.90 -9.24 12.92
C ARG A 839 -19.91 -10.37 13.92
N PHE A 840 -18.81 -10.52 14.67
CA PHE A 840 -18.57 -11.67 15.54
C PHE A 840 -18.67 -11.26 17.02
N TYR A 841 -19.44 -12.03 17.77
CA TYR A 841 -19.78 -11.77 19.16
C TYR A 841 -19.63 -13.01 20.03
N SER A 842 -18.98 -12.86 21.18
CA SER A 842 -18.86 -13.92 22.19
C SER A 842 -18.41 -13.33 23.53
N GLN A 843 -18.36 -14.15 24.58
CA GLN A 843 -17.78 -13.74 25.87
C GLN A 843 -16.30 -13.37 25.71
N ARG A 844 -15.81 -12.39 26.48
CA ARG A 844 -14.41 -11.88 26.39
C ARG A 844 -13.35 -12.99 26.45
N ILE A 845 -13.57 -14.03 27.25
CA ILE A 845 -12.63 -15.15 27.42
C ILE A 845 -12.46 -15.99 26.15
N LEU A 846 -13.43 -15.96 25.23
CA LEU A 846 -13.42 -16.73 23.99
C LEU A 846 -12.75 -15.99 22.81
N ALA A 847 -12.19 -14.79 23.03
CA ALA A 847 -11.62 -13.96 21.97
C ALA A 847 -10.63 -14.70 21.04
N PRO A 848 -9.68 -15.53 21.53
CA PRO A 848 -8.77 -16.26 20.64
C PRO A 848 -9.48 -17.22 19.70
N ILE A 849 -10.49 -17.94 20.21
CA ILE A 849 -11.27 -18.92 19.44
C ILE A 849 -12.20 -18.20 18.47
N THR A 850 -12.85 -17.13 18.90
CA THR A 850 -13.69 -16.31 18.01
C THR A 850 -12.88 -15.70 16.86
N LYS A 851 -11.60 -15.35 17.08
CA LYS A 851 -10.71 -14.90 16.00
C LYS A 851 -10.35 -16.01 15.00
N LEU A 852 -10.21 -17.26 15.46
CA LEU A 852 -10.03 -18.41 14.57
C LEU A 852 -11.29 -18.69 13.74
N VAL A 853 -12.47 -18.63 14.37
CA VAL A 853 -13.76 -18.76 13.68
C VAL A 853 -13.96 -17.63 12.67
N PHE A 854 -13.61 -16.40 13.04
CA PHE A 854 -13.59 -15.23 12.14
C PHE A 854 -12.74 -15.49 10.88
N LEU A 855 -11.52 -16.02 11.07
CA LEU A 855 -10.63 -16.34 9.95
C LEU A 855 -11.21 -17.45 9.07
N GLY A 856 -11.72 -18.53 9.68
CA GLY A 856 -12.30 -19.65 8.95
C GLY A 856 -13.57 -19.28 8.18
N GLU A 857 -14.46 -18.51 8.79
CA GLU A 857 -15.66 -17.98 8.14
C GLU A 857 -15.31 -17.07 6.97
N SER A 858 -14.34 -16.16 7.15
CA SER A 858 -13.91 -15.26 6.06
C SER A 858 -13.38 -16.05 4.86
N ILE A 859 -12.56 -17.08 5.09
CA ILE A 859 -12.04 -17.97 4.04
C ILE A 859 -13.17 -18.73 3.33
N MET A 860 -14.14 -19.26 4.09
CA MET A 860 -15.28 -19.98 3.51
C MET A 860 -16.15 -19.02 2.68
N PHE A 861 -16.47 -17.84 3.20
CA PHE A 861 -17.28 -16.86 2.47
C PHE A 861 -16.59 -16.35 1.21
N GLU A 862 -15.26 -16.18 1.22
CA GLU A 862 -14.49 -15.86 0.02
C GLU A 862 -14.66 -16.91 -1.08
N ARG A 863 -14.66 -18.20 -0.75
CA ARG A 863 -14.90 -19.28 -1.73
C ARG A 863 -16.29 -19.17 -2.38
N ASP A 864 -17.31 -18.84 -1.59
CA ASP A 864 -18.67 -18.65 -2.12
C ASP A 864 -18.77 -17.37 -2.97
N MET A 865 -18.16 -16.26 -2.52
CA MET A 865 -18.13 -14.98 -3.23
C MET A 865 -17.53 -15.11 -4.63
N VAL A 866 -16.44 -15.85 -4.75
CA VAL A 866 -15.79 -16.16 -6.03
C VAL A 866 -16.78 -16.78 -7.02
N ILE A 867 -17.57 -17.75 -6.56
CA ILE A 867 -18.59 -18.41 -7.37
C ILE A 867 -19.71 -17.42 -7.70
N TRP A 868 -20.27 -16.71 -6.71
CA TRP A 868 -21.37 -15.78 -6.94
C TRP A 868 -21.02 -14.66 -7.93
N ASN A 869 -19.80 -14.13 -7.89
CA ASN A 869 -19.36 -13.07 -8.80
C ASN A 869 -19.39 -13.49 -10.28
N HIS A 870 -19.31 -14.81 -10.56
CA HIS A 870 -19.25 -15.36 -11.91
C HIS A 870 -20.47 -16.24 -12.27
N LYS A 871 -21.28 -16.60 -11.28
CA LYS A 871 -22.52 -17.39 -11.45
C LYS A 871 -23.56 -16.56 -12.21
N ALA A 872 -24.32 -17.18 -13.10
CA ALA A 872 -25.49 -16.56 -13.70
C ALA A 872 -26.76 -16.92 -12.92
N PHE A 873 -27.58 -15.92 -12.56
CA PHE A 873 -28.88 -16.18 -11.96
C PHE A 873 -29.80 -16.90 -12.94
N ARG A 874 -30.38 -18.03 -12.51
CA ARG A 874 -31.37 -18.78 -13.28
C ARG A 874 -32.72 -18.69 -12.57
N LYS A 875 -33.74 -18.14 -13.25
CA LYS A 875 -35.11 -18.06 -12.72
C LYS A 875 -35.71 -19.46 -12.47
N GLN A 876 -35.48 -20.39 -13.39
CA GLN A 876 -35.90 -21.78 -13.33
C GLN A 876 -34.67 -22.70 -13.48
N PRO A 877 -33.95 -22.98 -12.38
CA PRO A 877 -32.83 -23.92 -12.40
C PRO A 877 -33.34 -25.34 -12.61
N GLN A 878 -32.50 -26.18 -13.20
CA GLN A 878 -32.74 -27.62 -13.25
C GLN A 878 -32.39 -28.19 -11.88
N LEU A 879 -33.37 -28.77 -11.20
CA LEU A 879 -33.23 -29.29 -9.83
C LEU A 879 -33.50 -30.78 -9.81
N VAL A 880 -32.68 -31.53 -9.07
CA VAL A 880 -32.96 -32.95 -8.75
C VAL A 880 -33.74 -33.06 -7.44
N LYS A 881 -34.12 -34.27 -7.04
CA LYS A 881 -34.94 -34.51 -5.84
C LYS A 881 -34.24 -34.01 -4.57
N GLU A 882 -32.92 -34.19 -4.51
CA GLU A 882 -32.04 -33.81 -3.40
C GLU A 882 -32.00 -32.27 -3.21
N ASP A 883 -32.28 -31.49 -4.25
CA ASP A 883 -32.30 -30.01 -4.22
C ASP A 883 -33.65 -29.44 -3.72
N SER A 884 -34.52 -30.26 -3.13
CA SER A 884 -35.85 -29.86 -2.68
C SER A 884 -35.86 -28.63 -1.77
N ALA A 885 -34.81 -28.46 -0.95
CA ALA A 885 -34.63 -27.29 -0.08
C ALA A 885 -34.47 -25.98 -0.87
N ILE A 886 -33.76 -25.98 -2.01
CA ILE A 886 -33.62 -24.79 -2.88
C ILE A 886 -35.00 -24.38 -3.43
N LYS A 887 -35.81 -25.36 -3.85
CA LYS A 887 -37.17 -25.10 -4.34
C LYS A 887 -38.06 -24.50 -3.23
N LEU A 888 -38.00 -25.05 -2.03
CA LEU A 888 -38.75 -24.54 -0.88
C LEU A 888 -38.30 -23.12 -0.51
N PHE A 889 -37.00 -22.85 -0.50
CA PHE A 889 -36.43 -21.52 -0.26
C PHE A 889 -36.94 -20.51 -1.29
N ARG A 890 -36.90 -20.82 -2.58
CA ARG A 890 -37.38 -19.90 -3.63
C ARG A 890 -38.86 -19.58 -3.48
N ASN A 891 -39.69 -20.58 -3.17
CA ASN A 891 -41.10 -20.37 -2.88
C ASN A 891 -41.32 -19.47 -1.66
N TRP A 892 -40.54 -19.69 -0.60
CA TRP A 892 -40.57 -18.86 0.60
C TRP A 892 -40.11 -17.42 0.32
N TYR A 893 -39.07 -17.23 -0.50
CA TYR A 893 -38.49 -15.91 -0.81
C TYR A 893 -39.43 -15.04 -1.67
N LEU A 894 -40.31 -15.65 -2.48
CA LEU A 894 -41.26 -14.92 -3.33
C LEU A 894 -42.16 -13.96 -2.53
N GLN A 895 -42.43 -14.24 -1.26
CA GLN A 895 -43.27 -13.39 -0.41
C GLN A 895 -42.70 -11.98 -0.17
N PHE A 896 -41.40 -11.79 -0.41
CA PHE A 896 -40.74 -10.49 -0.27
C PHE A 896 -40.85 -9.63 -1.52
N TYR A 897 -41.52 -10.10 -2.58
CA TYR A 897 -41.84 -9.29 -3.74
C TYR A 897 -43.34 -8.98 -3.76
N SER A 898 -43.68 -7.81 -4.30
CA SER A 898 -45.04 -7.33 -4.50
C SER A 898 -45.20 -6.81 -5.92
N GLU A 899 -46.42 -6.58 -6.38
CA GLU A 899 -46.69 -6.05 -7.72
C GLU A 899 -46.01 -4.70 -7.98
N ASN A 900 -45.87 -3.87 -6.93
CA ASN A 900 -45.22 -2.56 -7.01
C ASN A 900 -43.70 -2.60 -6.81
N SER A 901 -43.08 -3.78 -6.71
CA SER A 901 -41.63 -3.90 -6.54
C SER A 901 -40.92 -3.39 -7.79
N LYS A 902 -39.95 -2.48 -7.60
CA LYS A 902 -39.17 -1.88 -8.69
C LYS A 902 -38.52 -2.97 -9.54
N THR A 903 -38.81 -2.98 -10.83
CA THR A 903 -38.24 -3.98 -11.75
C THR A 903 -36.73 -3.81 -11.87
N PHE A 904 -36.04 -4.87 -12.26
CA PHE A 904 -34.59 -4.78 -12.49
C PHE A 904 -34.22 -3.71 -13.51
N ARG A 905 -35.03 -3.54 -14.55
CA ARG A 905 -34.84 -2.53 -15.59
C ARG A 905 -34.95 -1.11 -15.03
N GLU A 906 -36.04 -0.80 -14.33
CA GLU A 906 -36.23 0.50 -13.68
C GLU A 906 -35.14 0.81 -12.65
N ALA A 907 -34.67 -0.21 -11.92
CA ALA A 907 -33.59 -0.06 -10.96
C ALA A 907 -32.22 0.17 -11.63
N SER A 908 -32.03 -0.30 -12.86
CA SER A 908 -30.77 -0.19 -13.61
C SER A 908 -30.68 1.09 -14.44
N GLU A 909 -31.78 1.56 -15.02
CA GLU A 909 -31.82 2.80 -15.84
C GLU A 909 -31.57 4.06 -15.00
N ASN A 910 -31.77 4.01 -13.68
CA ASN A 910 -31.54 5.13 -12.75
C ASN A 910 -30.11 5.22 -12.20
N LEU A 911 -29.17 4.43 -12.73
CA LEU A 911 -27.78 4.33 -12.23
C LEU A 911 -26.74 5.08 -13.07
N ASP A 912 -27.15 5.72 -14.18
CA ASP A 912 -26.28 6.61 -14.96
C ASP A 912 -26.10 7.94 -14.20
N TRP A 913 -25.16 7.94 -13.25
CA TRP A 913 -24.69 9.15 -12.56
C TRP A 913 -23.18 9.12 -12.30
#